data_AF-A0A0K0FK36-F1
#
_entry.id   AF-A0A0K0FK36-F1
#
_cell.length_a   1.000
_cell.length_b   1.000
_cell.length_c   1.000
_cell.angle_alpha   90.00
_cell.angle_beta   90.00
_cell.angle_gamma   90.00
#
_symmetry.space_group_name_H-M   'P 1'
#
loop_
_entity.id
_entity.type
_entity.pdbx_description
1 polymer ?
#
loop_
_entity_poly.entity_id
_entity_poly.type
_entity_poly.pdbx_seq_one_letter_code
_entity_poly.pdbx_strand_id
1 'polypeptide(L)'
;MPIDSSLSELNNLTLNFNNTLIDTATEKNDLISFDYIENITSTMDWCFNIIAYYETSDSNDSDVMDILNSLYTYSSFSFWINGVATSALTIFGLIGNIFLFHQIRSKNCFSSRLSGHLIMLCIWDIALLLCCELTYGVSSLYYGMTPFYGIIAYILYFFTPTASFCITGSIWQVLVVTTERYIAVSRPLERRTQKFYFPLKLLCFLIILGSVVLNFTTAPFEKSLKECYEFTSEGFAFNTQIVPSDIERNRLYAILVHLIPDIFFRAPLPIIAIAILTIKTLHLCKKRKVGQQVINKKTKKNVPFMLTILNIKFVCCNTFYMFNTILMEVLGFGSKTGSSSSDDQVDIKQYTTSLYLTDLSNFLLALHGATNWLIFYNWPTFKKNFKKHSQDGKSTYTICSTSLKETLIDKNILEEIIQEWNDKGINVSILFVQKFINEKPKLLNSIDNIECENITEIGERVCKIISQFLEILYSNGTSLEDVAKYCKNIGSTYYKINYYLNAEVLKTMRNYLVEILLLPSVNNLPGTQYTINLKRRNKLFNGSSQSNFLLEKHCHKLFNFAIREMKSGAICAAVEAQRIPLKSFSSGKVLVEYDCNENNEKISYINSKENINTFNEINDKNEEYSDIKFSLLQPLRNLFSFIQRKTIYKK
;
A
#
# COMPACT_ATOMS: atom_id res chain seq x y z
N MET A 1 24.96 36.81 -41.23
CA MET A 1 25.47 36.41 -42.56
C MET A 1 24.28 35.96 -43.37
N PRO A 2 24.08 36.49 -44.59
CA PRO A 2 22.78 36.40 -45.26
C PRO A 2 22.58 35.01 -45.84
N ILE A 3 21.50 34.39 -45.40
CA ILE A 3 20.78 33.30 -46.04
C ILE A 3 19.66 34.01 -46.78
N ASP A 4 19.51 33.74 -48.08
CA ASP A 4 18.27 33.85 -48.88
C ASP A 4 18.59 34.21 -50.34
N SER A 5 18.70 33.18 -51.21
CA SER A 5 18.38 33.32 -52.64
C SER A 5 18.19 31.99 -53.39
N SER A 6 18.38 30.82 -52.77
CA SER A 6 18.32 29.53 -53.47
C SER A 6 17.08 28.69 -53.18
N LEU A 7 16.14 29.15 -52.35
CA LEU A 7 14.94 28.36 -51.97
C LEU A 7 13.66 28.73 -52.73
N SER A 8 13.67 29.78 -53.55
CA SER A 8 12.47 30.24 -54.28
C SER A 8 12.25 29.59 -55.65
N GLU A 9 13.21 28.82 -56.16
CA GLU A 9 13.09 28.16 -57.48
C GLU A 9 12.48 26.74 -57.43
N LEU A 10 12.29 26.15 -56.24
CA LEU A 10 11.82 24.77 -56.13
C LEU A 10 10.29 24.60 -56.20
N ASN A 11 9.50 25.68 -56.10
CA ASN A 11 8.04 25.59 -55.97
C ASN A 11 7.24 25.56 -57.29
N ASN A 12 7.89 25.58 -58.46
CA ASN A 12 7.18 25.72 -59.76
C ASN A 12 7.33 24.56 -60.75
N LEU A 13 7.71 23.35 -60.31
CA LEU A 13 7.76 22.17 -61.19
C LEU A 13 6.57 21.23 -60.96
N THR A 14 5.42 21.61 -61.52
CA THR A 14 4.31 20.70 -61.85
C THR A 14 4.71 19.79 -63.01
N LEU A 15 4.94 18.51 -62.74
CA LEU A 15 5.20 17.46 -63.74
C LEU A 15 3.88 16.90 -64.28
N ASN A 16 3.49 17.31 -65.49
CA ASN A 16 2.51 16.60 -66.31
C ASN A 16 3.25 15.64 -67.24
N PHE A 17 3.06 14.33 -67.02
CA PHE A 17 3.50 13.28 -67.95
C PHE A 17 2.54 13.21 -69.14
N ASN A 18 3.01 13.60 -70.34
CA ASN A 18 2.75 12.91 -71.60
C ASN A 18 3.40 13.62 -72.81
N ASN A 19 4.22 12.85 -73.53
CA ASN A 19 4.55 12.89 -74.96
C ASN A 19 4.87 14.23 -75.65
N THR A 20 6.14 14.33 -76.06
CA THR A 20 6.66 14.99 -77.28
C THR A 20 6.15 16.40 -77.57
N LEU A 21 6.96 17.40 -77.21
CA LEU A 21 7.05 18.62 -78.00
C LEU A 21 8.52 19.04 -78.11
N ILE A 22 9.01 19.03 -79.35
CA ILE A 22 10.23 19.70 -79.76
C ILE A 22 9.95 21.18 -79.63
N ASP A 23 10.69 21.88 -78.76
CA ASP A 23 10.81 23.32 -78.83
C ASP A 23 12.28 23.73 -78.72
N THR A 24 12.71 24.44 -79.75
CA THR A 24 14.09 24.85 -80.01
C THR A 24 14.34 26.22 -79.39
N ALA A 25 15.01 26.26 -78.24
CA ALA A 25 15.95 27.32 -77.85
C ALA A 25 16.56 27.00 -76.48
N THR A 26 17.86 27.29 -76.33
CA THR A 26 18.72 27.12 -75.14
C THR A 26 19.10 25.69 -74.76
N GLU A 27 20.17 25.22 -75.42
CA GLU A 27 21.05 24.15 -74.93
C GLU A 27 21.62 24.51 -73.55
N LYS A 28 21.04 23.91 -72.50
CA LYS A 28 21.76 23.46 -71.30
C LYS A 28 20.89 22.38 -70.65
N ASN A 29 20.98 21.17 -71.20
CA ASN A 29 20.63 19.97 -70.45
C ASN A 29 21.74 19.74 -69.42
N ASP A 30 21.71 20.52 -68.34
CA ASP A 30 22.41 20.14 -67.11
C ASP A 30 21.62 18.96 -66.54
N LEU A 31 21.93 17.76 -67.06
CA LEU A 31 21.62 16.50 -66.40
C LEU A 31 22.14 16.67 -64.97
N ILE A 32 21.23 16.75 -63.99
CA ILE A 32 21.62 16.70 -62.58
C ILE A 32 22.45 15.42 -62.45
N SER A 33 23.76 15.58 -62.27
CA SER A 33 24.67 14.44 -62.28
C SER A 33 24.25 13.47 -61.17
N PHE A 34 24.30 12.17 -61.44
CA PHE A 34 24.02 11.14 -60.43
C PHE A 34 24.85 11.37 -59.16
N ASP A 35 26.08 11.85 -59.32
CA ASP A 35 26.98 12.25 -58.21
C ASP A 35 26.40 13.38 -57.33
N TYR A 36 25.60 14.30 -57.89
CA TYR A 36 24.94 15.36 -57.12
C TYR A 36 23.74 14.83 -56.32
N ILE A 37 22.99 13.88 -56.89
CA ILE A 37 21.91 13.17 -56.19
C ILE A 37 22.51 12.28 -55.10
N GLU A 38 23.62 11.58 -55.37
CA GLU A 38 24.33 10.73 -54.42
C GLU A 38 24.94 11.54 -53.27
N ASN A 39 25.46 12.73 -53.55
CA ASN A 39 25.97 13.63 -52.51
C ASN A 39 24.82 14.20 -51.64
N ILE A 40 23.66 14.52 -52.23
CA ILE A 40 22.46 14.92 -51.47
C ILE A 40 21.89 13.76 -50.66
N THR A 41 21.76 12.56 -51.22
CA THR A 41 21.24 11.39 -50.52
C THR A 41 22.18 10.89 -49.43
N SER A 42 23.50 11.09 -49.57
CA SER A 42 24.50 10.76 -48.54
C SER A 42 24.51 11.72 -47.35
N THR A 43 24.00 12.94 -47.52
CA THR A 43 23.97 13.97 -46.48
C THR A 43 22.60 14.11 -45.80
N MET A 44 21.54 13.52 -46.37
CA MET A 44 20.19 13.54 -45.81
C MET A 44 19.90 12.30 -44.95
N ASP A 45 19.35 12.52 -43.75
CA ASP A 45 18.86 11.45 -42.88
C ASP A 45 17.50 10.95 -43.40
N TRP A 46 17.45 9.78 -44.02
CA TRP A 46 16.21 9.18 -44.53
C TRP A 46 15.39 8.53 -43.42
N CYS A 47 14.05 8.63 -43.49
CA CYS A 47 13.19 7.95 -42.53
C CYS A 47 13.33 6.43 -42.71
N PHE A 48 13.84 5.74 -41.69
CA PHE A 48 14.11 4.31 -41.79
C PHE A 48 12.83 3.48 -41.65
N ASN A 49 12.42 2.83 -42.74
CA ASN A 49 11.39 1.80 -42.74
C ASN A 49 12.00 0.45 -43.16
N ILE A 50 12.08 -0.49 -42.21
CA ILE A 50 12.74 -1.79 -42.42
C ILE A 50 12.08 -2.63 -43.51
N ILE A 51 10.76 -2.56 -43.65
CA ILE A 51 10.02 -3.35 -44.67
C ILE A 51 10.33 -2.76 -46.05
N ALA A 52 10.20 -1.44 -46.21
CA ALA A 52 10.51 -0.76 -47.47
C ALA A 52 11.97 -0.99 -47.89
N TYR A 53 12.91 -0.98 -46.94
CA TYR A 53 14.32 -1.28 -47.21
C TYR A 53 14.52 -2.65 -47.86
N TYR A 54 13.93 -3.72 -47.30
CA TYR A 54 14.06 -5.07 -47.87
C TYR A 54 13.23 -5.27 -49.15
N GLU A 55 12.12 -4.56 -49.32
CA GLU A 55 11.37 -4.56 -50.59
C GLU A 55 12.16 -3.94 -51.74
N THR A 56 12.99 -2.92 -51.46
CA THR A 56 13.82 -2.25 -52.46
C THR A 56 15.19 -2.91 -52.69
N SER A 57 15.60 -3.83 -51.81
CA SER A 57 16.85 -4.59 -51.96
C SER A 57 16.67 -5.66 -53.05
N ASP A 58 17.71 -5.93 -53.86
CA ASP A 58 17.65 -6.83 -55.03
C ASP A 58 16.90 -8.15 -54.72
N SER A 59 15.67 -8.24 -55.23
CA SER A 59 14.64 -9.22 -54.84
C SER A 59 14.89 -10.66 -55.30
N ASN A 60 16.07 -10.94 -55.85
CA ASN A 60 16.43 -12.26 -56.39
C ASN A 60 17.26 -13.12 -55.41
N ASP A 61 17.64 -12.57 -54.26
CA ASP A 61 18.31 -13.34 -53.21
C ASP A 61 17.26 -14.06 -52.33
N SER A 62 17.40 -15.38 -52.17
CA SER A 62 16.51 -16.21 -51.35
C SER A 62 16.48 -15.74 -49.90
N ASP A 63 17.61 -15.22 -49.40
CA ASP A 63 17.74 -14.81 -48.00
C ASP A 63 16.93 -13.54 -47.71
N VAL A 64 16.88 -12.61 -48.67
CA VAL A 64 16.08 -11.37 -48.56
C VAL A 64 14.59 -11.67 -48.51
N MET A 65 14.12 -12.61 -49.34
CA MET A 65 12.72 -13.02 -49.35
C MET A 65 12.30 -13.71 -48.06
N ASP A 66 13.16 -14.53 -47.47
CA ASP A 66 12.91 -15.17 -46.17
C ASP A 66 12.82 -14.15 -45.03
N ILE A 67 13.70 -13.14 -45.03
CA ILE A 67 13.67 -12.02 -44.07
C ILE A 67 12.37 -11.23 -44.20
N LEU A 68 11.99 -10.86 -45.43
CA LEU A 68 10.77 -10.09 -45.69
C LEU A 68 9.53 -10.85 -45.22
N ASN A 69 9.45 -12.15 -45.51
CA ASN A 69 8.36 -13.00 -45.03
C ASN A 69 8.32 -13.09 -43.49
N SER A 70 9.48 -13.14 -42.83
CA SER A 70 9.58 -13.10 -41.36
C SER A 70 9.04 -11.77 -40.80
N LEU A 71 9.38 -10.64 -41.43
CA LEU A 71 8.91 -9.30 -41.01
C LEU A 71 7.41 -9.12 -41.20
N TYR A 72 6.83 -9.61 -42.31
CA TYR A 72 5.37 -9.58 -42.50
C TYR A 72 4.64 -10.48 -41.49
N THR A 73 5.21 -11.66 -41.20
CA THR A 73 4.67 -12.55 -40.17
C THR A 73 4.69 -11.87 -38.79
N TYR A 74 5.76 -11.15 -38.47
CA TYR A 74 5.87 -10.35 -37.26
C TYR A 74 4.88 -9.18 -37.24
N SER A 75 4.74 -8.44 -38.34
CA SER A 75 3.78 -7.34 -38.47
C SER A 75 2.35 -7.82 -38.22
N SER A 76 1.96 -8.96 -38.79
CA SER A 76 0.66 -9.60 -38.51
C SER A 76 0.50 -9.97 -37.04
N PHE A 77 1.54 -10.53 -36.42
CA PHE A 77 1.54 -10.82 -34.99
C PHE A 77 1.38 -9.57 -34.13
N SER A 78 2.15 -8.51 -34.41
CA SER A 78 2.06 -7.23 -33.69
C SER A 78 0.66 -6.64 -33.84
N PHE A 79 0.10 -6.62 -35.05
CA PHE A 79 -1.27 -6.16 -35.28
C PHE A 79 -2.28 -6.88 -34.38
N TRP A 80 -2.24 -8.21 -34.29
CA TRP A 80 -3.17 -8.98 -33.46
C TRP A 80 -2.93 -8.84 -31.96
N ILE A 81 -1.67 -8.88 -31.51
CA ILE A 81 -1.33 -8.86 -30.08
C ILE A 81 -1.26 -7.43 -29.54
N ASN A 82 -0.43 -6.58 -30.13
CA ASN A 82 -0.28 -5.19 -29.72
C ASN A 82 -1.45 -4.33 -30.16
N GLY A 83 -1.94 -4.49 -31.40
CA GLY A 83 -3.10 -3.73 -31.86
C GLY A 83 -4.40 -4.21 -31.20
N VAL A 84 -4.91 -5.35 -31.64
CA VAL A 84 -6.26 -5.80 -31.26
C VAL A 84 -6.36 -6.23 -29.78
N ALA A 85 -5.49 -7.15 -29.34
CA ALA A 85 -5.62 -7.75 -28.00
C ALA A 85 -5.27 -6.74 -26.89
N THR A 86 -4.21 -5.94 -27.07
CA THR A 86 -3.84 -4.92 -26.09
C THR A 86 -4.90 -3.82 -26.02
N SER A 87 -5.43 -3.30 -27.14
CA SER A 87 -6.49 -2.29 -27.10
C SER A 87 -7.79 -2.79 -26.45
N ALA A 88 -8.19 -4.04 -26.71
CA ALA A 88 -9.34 -4.62 -26.01
C ALA A 88 -9.11 -4.69 -24.49
N LEU A 89 -7.87 -5.03 -24.11
CA LEU A 89 -7.46 -5.20 -22.71
C LEU A 89 -7.28 -3.87 -21.98
N THR A 90 -6.78 -2.82 -22.64
CA THR A 90 -6.66 -1.47 -22.08
C THR A 90 -8.05 -0.91 -21.80
N ILE A 91 -8.99 -1.00 -22.74
CA ILE A 91 -10.39 -0.56 -22.52
C ILE A 91 -11.00 -1.29 -21.32
N PHE A 92 -10.89 -2.62 -21.28
CA PHE A 92 -11.38 -3.42 -20.17
C PHE A 92 -10.73 -3.03 -18.83
N GLY A 93 -9.42 -2.83 -18.84
CA GLY A 93 -8.65 -2.44 -17.67
C GLY A 93 -8.97 -1.05 -17.15
N LEU A 94 -9.15 -0.08 -18.04
CA LEU A 94 -9.51 1.30 -17.70
C LEU A 94 -10.88 1.35 -17.01
N ILE A 95 -11.89 0.73 -17.62
CA ILE A 95 -13.24 0.64 -17.05
C ILE A 95 -13.19 -0.03 -15.67
N GLY A 96 -12.48 -1.14 -15.56
CA GLY A 96 -12.35 -1.90 -14.32
C GLY A 96 -11.66 -1.14 -13.19
N ASN A 97 -10.54 -0.47 -13.49
CA ASN A 97 -9.79 0.32 -12.51
C ASN A 97 -10.57 1.58 -12.07
N ILE A 98 -11.33 2.23 -12.97
CA ILE A 98 -12.24 3.34 -12.62
C ILE A 98 -13.34 2.85 -11.66
N PHE A 99 -13.98 1.72 -11.95
CA PHE A 99 -14.99 1.16 -11.06
C PHE A 99 -14.43 0.77 -9.70
N LEU A 100 -13.24 0.18 -9.64
CA LEU A 100 -12.59 -0.13 -8.38
C LEU A 100 -12.25 1.13 -7.59
N PHE A 101 -11.67 2.14 -8.25
CA PHE A 101 -11.37 3.44 -7.63
C PHE A 101 -12.63 4.06 -7.01
N HIS A 102 -13.72 4.11 -7.77
CA HIS A 102 -15.01 4.62 -7.28
C HIS A 102 -15.52 3.79 -6.09
N GLN A 103 -15.45 2.46 -6.14
CA GLN A 103 -15.88 1.59 -5.06
C GLN A 103 -15.07 1.81 -3.77
N ILE A 104 -13.76 1.97 -3.87
CA ILE A 104 -12.88 2.20 -2.70
C ILE A 104 -13.20 3.54 -2.05
N ARG A 105 -13.48 4.57 -2.85
CA ARG A 105 -13.81 5.91 -2.35
C ARG A 105 -15.23 5.98 -1.76
N SER A 106 -16.19 5.31 -2.40
CA SER A 106 -17.60 5.32 -1.99
C SER A 106 -17.87 4.42 -0.79
N LYS A 107 -17.20 3.26 -0.70
CA LYS A 107 -17.47 2.25 0.32
C LYS A 107 -16.28 2.12 1.26
N ASN A 108 -16.52 2.24 2.57
CA ASN A 108 -15.56 1.92 3.64
C ASN A 108 -15.32 0.40 3.76
N CYS A 109 -15.12 -0.30 2.64
CA CYS A 109 -14.89 -1.74 2.58
C CYS A 109 -13.49 -2.16 3.05
N PHE A 110 -12.52 -1.26 2.94
CA PHE A 110 -11.12 -1.51 3.30
C PHE A 110 -10.67 -0.54 4.40
N SER A 111 -9.61 -0.91 5.12
CA SER A 111 -8.96 0.01 6.08
C SER A 111 -8.42 1.22 5.32
N SER A 112 -8.61 2.43 5.87
CA SER A 112 -8.15 3.70 5.28
C SER A 112 -6.73 3.62 4.68
N ARG A 113 -5.78 3.00 5.40
CA ARG A 113 -4.39 2.84 4.91
C ARG A 113 -4.28 1.93 3.68
N LEU A 114 -4.96 0.78 3.71
CA LEU A 114 -4.97 -0.15 2.57
C LEU A 114 -5.71 0.46 1.37
N SER A 115 -6.82 1.17 1.62
CA SER A 115 -7.55 1.90 0.59
C SER A 115 -6.66 2.87 -0.17
N GLY A 116 -5.82 3.65 0.54
CA GLY A 116 -4.92 4.59 -0.11
C GLY A 116 -3.84 3.92 -0.98
N HIS A 117 -3.28 2.80 -0.56
CA HIS A 117 -2.38 2.01 -1.40
C HIS A 117 -3.07 1.44 -2.65
N LEU A 118 -4.29 0.92 -2.49
CA LEU A 118 -5.08 0.40 -3.62
C LEU A 118 -5.48 1.51 -4.60
N ILE A 119 -5.78 2.71 -4.11
CA ILE A 119 -6.03 3.89 -4.95
C ILE A 119 -4.80 4.23 -5.78
N MET A 120 -3.61 4.30 -5.16
CA MET A 120 -2.38 4.56 -5.91
C MET A 120 -2.11 3.47 -6.95
N LEU A 121 -2.35 2.20 -6.62
CA LEU A 121 -2.23 1.10 -7.57
C LEU A 121 -3.18 1.26 -8.77
N CYS A 122 -4.43 1.66 -8.55
CA CYS A 122 -5.37 1.95 -9.64
C CYS A 122 -4.88 3.10 -10.53
N ILE A 123 -4.28 4.15 -9.94
CA ILE A 123 -3.71 5.28 -10.69
C ILE A 123 -2.54 4.81 -11.55
N TRP A 124 -1.63 4.01 -11.00
CA TRP A 124 -0.51 3.43 -11.75
C TRP A 124 -0.99 2.56 -12.90
N ASP A 125 -1.98 1.70 -12.66
CA ASP A 125 -2.53 0.80 -13.69
C ASP A 125 -3.25 1.60 -14.79
N ILE A 126 -4.03 2.64 -14.46
CA ILE A 126 -4.67 3.52 -15.45
C ILE A 126 -3.62 4.24 -16.30
N ALA A 127 -2.62 4.85 -15.66
CA ALA A 127 -1.57 5.58 -16.38
C ALA A 127 -0.77 4.64 -17.29
N LEU A 128 -0.41 3.44 -16.82
CA LEU A 128 0.28 2.43 -17.61
C LEU A 128 -0.54 1.99 -18.83
N LEU A 129 -1.83 1.68 -18.64
CA LEU A 129 -2.70 1.25 -19.74
C LEU A 129 -2.87 2.34 -20.80
N LEU A 130 -2.98 3.61 -20.38
CA LEU A 130 -3.00 4.73 -21.33
C LEU A 130 -1.68 4.84 -22.10
N CYS A 131 -0.53 4.67 -21.44
CA CYS A 131 0.75 4.67 -22.13
C CYS A 131 0.85 3.52 -23.13
N CYS A 132 0.48 2.29 -22.74
CA CYS A 132 0.48 1.12 -23.63
C CYS A 132 -0.42 1.31 -24.85
N GLU A 133 -1.61 1.88 -24.65
CA GLU A 133 -2.54 2.18 -25.74
C GLU A 133 -1.93 3.16 -26.74
N LEU A 134 -1.31 4.23 -26.24
CA LEU A 134 -0.72 5.27 -27.09
C LEU A 134 0.54 4.78 -27.81
N THR A 135 1.43 4.05 -27.13
CA THR A 135 2.72 3.65 -27.71
C THR A 135 2.58 2.52 -28.72
N TYR A 136 1.80 1.48 -28.39
CA TYR A 136 1.75 0.25 -29.20
C TYR A 136 0.34 -0.13 -29.66
N GLY A 137 -0.70 0.16 -28.86
CA GLY A 137 -2.09 -0.18 -29.20
C GLY A 137 -2.55 0.48 -30.49
N VAL A 138 -2.69 1.80 -30.46
CA VAL A 138 -3.13 2.60 -31.61
C VAL A 138 -2.14 2.51 -32.77
N SER A 139 -0.83 2.57 -32.47
CA SER A 139 0.23 2.50 -33.48
C SER A 139 0.20 1.19 -34.26
N SER A 140 0.12 0.05 -33.57
CA SER A 140 0.11 -1.26 -34.23
C SER A 140 -1.22 -1.56 -34.92
N LEU A 141 -2.34 -1.00 -34.43
CA LEU A 141 -3.64 -1.15 -35.07
C LEU A 141 -3.72 -0.37 -36.40
N TYR A 142 -3.04 0.77 -36.51
CA TYR A 142 -3.03 1.58 -37.72
C TYR A 142 -1.96 1.11 -38.73
N TYR A 143 -0.73 0.85 -38.28
CA TYR A 143 0.42 0.57 -39.17
C TYR A 143 0.78 -0.92 -39.28
N GLY A 144 0.13 -1.81 -38.53
CA GLY A 144 0.50 -3.24 -38.42
C GLY A 144 1.72 -3.45 -37.50
N MET A 145 2.75 -2.63 -37.67
CA MET A 145 3.94 -2.56 -36.83
C MET A 145 4.17 -1.11 -36.38
N THR A 146 4.66 -0.89 -35.16
CA THR A 146 4.85 0.47 -34.62
C THR A 146 5.98 1.18 -35.38
N PRO A 147 5.71 2.28 -36.11
CA PRO A 147 6.76 3.02 -36.82
C PRO A 147 7.58 3.88 -35.86
N PHE A 148 8.84 4.15 -36.23
CA PHE A 148 9.76 5.00 -35.45
C PHE A 148 9.83 6.44 -35.97
N TYR A 149 8.92 6.84 -36.86
CA TYR A 149 8.91 8.16 -37.50
C TYR A 149 7.51 8.82 -37.47
N GLY A 150 7.45 10.08 -37.87
CA GLY A 150 6.24 10.90 -37.89
C GLY A 150 5.70 11.22 -36.49
N ILE A 151 4.37 11.30 -36.36
CA ILE A 151 3.71 11.60 -35.07
C ILE A 151 3.95 10.52 -34.01
N ILE A 152 4.14 9.28 -34.43
CA ILE A 152 4.40 8.16 -33.52
C ILE A 152 5.77 8.31 -32.83
N ALA A 153 6.76 8.90 -33.50
CA ALA A 153 8.06 9.18 -32.89
C ALA A 153 7.94 10.09 -31.65
N TYR A 154 7.11 11.14 -31.72
CA TYR A 154 6.82 12.00 -30.58
C TYR A 154 6.12 11.23 -29.45
N ILE A 155 5.14 10.39 -29.79
CA ILE A 155 4.43 9.56 -28.81
C ILE A 155 5.41 8.63 -28.10
N LEU A 156 6.26 7.91 -28.83
CA LEU A 156 7.27 7.02 -28.26
C LEU A 156 8.27 7.80 -27.39
N TYR A 157 8.72 8.97 -27.84
CA TYR A 157 9.67 9.80 -27.09
C TYR A 157 9.17 10.16 -25.69
N PHE A 158 7.90 10.58 -25.56
CA PHE A 158 7.32 10.97 -24.26
C PHE A 158 6.71 9.81 -23.47
N PHE A 159 5.99 8.90 -24.13
CA PHE A 159 5.21 7.88 -23.44
C PHE A 159 6.00 6.61 -23.12
N THR A 160 7.09 6.30 -23.82
CA THR A 160 7.98 5.19 -23.42
C THR A 160 8.60 5.40 -22.02
N PRO A 161 9.26 6.54 -21.69
CA PRO A 161 9.76 6.76 -20.34
C PRO A 161 8.62 6.87 -19.31
N THR A 162 7.46 7.40 -19.71
CA THR A 162 6.27 7.47 -18.84
C THR A 162 5.71 6.07 -18.51
N ALA A 163 5.68 5.14 -19.46
CA ALA A 163 5.30 3.75 -19.22
C ALA A 163 6.26 3.09 -18.22
N SER A 164 7.57 3.31 -18.40
CA SER A 164 8.60 2.80 -17.50
C SER A 164 8.50 3.42 -16.09
N PHE A 165 8.16 4.69 -15.98
CA PHE A 165 7.82 5.35 -14.72
C PHE A 165 6.63 4.67 -14.01
N CYS A 166 5.56 4.36 -14.74
CA CYS A 166 4.38 3.69 -14.19
C CYS A 166 4.68 2.26 -13.73
N ILE A 167 5.47 1.50 -14.50
CA ILE A 167 5.92 0.15 -14.12
C ILE A 167 6.72 0.20 -12.82
N THR A 168 7.72 1.08 -12.74
CA THR A 168 8.55 1.26 -11.53
C THR A 168 7.68 1.63 -10.32
N GLY A 169 6.77 2.59 -10.50
CA GLY A 169 5.81 3.00 -9.48
C GLY A 169 4.94 1.86 -8.98
N SER A 170 4.42 1.02 -9.88
CA SER A 170 3.60 -0.15 -9.53
C SER A 170 4.40 -1.21 -8.76
N ILE A 171 5.62 -1.54 -9.22
CA ILE A 171 6.52 -2.50 -8.55
C ILE A 171 6.80 -2.05 -7.10
N TRP A 172 7.18 -0.79 -6.92
CA TRP A 172 7.47 -0.25 -5.59
C TRP A 172 6.22 -0.17 -4.73
N GLN A 173 5.07 0.16 -5.32
CA GLN A 173 3.79 0.19 -4.61
C GLN A 173 3.42 -1.20 -4.08
N VAL A 174 3.59 -2.26 -4.87
CA VAL A 174 3.37 -3.65 -4.45
C VAL A 174 4.37 -4.09 -3.39
N LEU A 175 5.65 -3.72 -3.51
CA LEU A 175 6.67 -4.01 -2.52
C LEU A 175 6.34 -3.41 -1.15
N VAL A 176 5.94 -2.13 -1.12
CA VAL A 176 5.53 -1.45 0.12
C VAL A 176 4.32 -2.13 0.74
N VAL A 177 3.27 -2.37 -0.05
CA VAL A 177 2.05 -3.05 0.42
C VAL A 177 2.35 -4.44 1.00
N THR A 178 3.23 -5.18 0.34
CA THR A 178 3.67 -6.52 0.78
C THR A 178 4.46 -6.44 2.08
N THR A 179 5.36 -5.47 2.19
CA THR A 179 6.17 -5.24 3.40
C THR A 179 5.29 -4.86 4.58
N GLU A 180 4.37 -3.92 4.41
CA GLU A 180 3.43 -3.52 5.46
C GLU A 180 2.57 -4.70 5.92
N ARG A 181 2.11 -5.51 4.98
CA ARG A 181 1.35 -6.71 5.27
C ARG A 181 2.18 -7.71 6.06
N TYR A 182 3.43 -7.96 5.64
CA TYR A 182 4.34 -8.84 6.36
C TYR A 182 4.58 -8.35 7.79
N ILE A 183 4.80 -7.06 8.01
CA ILE A 183 4.96 -6.47 9.35
C ILE A 183 3.68 -6.66 10.17
N ALA A 184 2.52 -6.40 9.58
CA ALA A 184 1.23 -6.56 10.23
C ALA A 184 0.93 -7.99 10.68
N VAL A 185 1.33 -8.96 9.86
CA VAL A 185 1.18 -10.37 10.19
C VAL A 185 2.28 -10.77 11.16
N SER A 186 3.55 -10.50 10.91
CA SER A 186 4.64 -10.94 11.80
C SER A 186 4.53 -10.36 13.21
N ARG A 187 4.15 -9.08 13.36
CA ARG A 187 4.14 -8.36 14.64
C ARG A 187 2.83 -7.57 14.86
N PRO A 188 1.71 -8.26 15.14
CA PRO A 188 0.38 -7.63 15.21
C PRO A 188 0.20 -6.67 16.40
N LEU A 189 0.87 -6.94 17.53
CA LEU A 189 0.82 -6.12 18.75
C LEU A 189 1.66 -4.85 18.60
N GLU A 190 2.81 -5.00 17.95
CA GLU A 190 3.70 -3.92 17.60
C GLU A 190 3.05 -2.93 16.61
N ARG A 191 2.24 -3.43 15.66
CA ARG A 191 1.45 -2.56 14.78
C ARG A 191 0.35 -1.78 15.52
N ARG A 192 -0.16 -2.30 16.64
CA ARG A 192 -1.19 -1.63 17.46
C ARG A 192 -0.62 -0.53 18.35
N THR A 193 0.65 -0.65 18.75
CA THR A 193 1.36 0.31 19.61
C THR A 193 2.00 1.44 18.83
N GLN A 194 2.43 1.19 17.59
CA GLN A 194 3.06 2.21 16.77
C GLN A 194 2.07 3.31 16.36
N LYS A 195 2.31 4.54 16.83
CA LYS A 195 2.13 5.72 15.95
C LYS A 195 3.04 5.48 14.74
N PHE A 196 2.43 5.32 13.56
CA PHE A 196 3.05 4.77 12.34
C PHE A 196 4.46 5.30 12.02
N TYR A 197 5.41 4.42 11.68
CA TYR A 197 6.78 4.82 11.32
C TYR A 197 6.87 5.72 10.09
N PHE A 198 5.96 5.55 9.11
CA PHE A 198 5.91 6.39 7.92
C PHE A 198 4.46 6.75 7.57
N PRO A 199 4.14 8.04 7.40
CA PRO A 199 2.84 8.45 6.89
C PRO A 199 2.69 7.97 5.45
N LEU A 200 1.49 7.48 5.10
CA LEU A 200 1.20 6.94 3.77
C LEU A 200 1.55 7.94 2.66
N LYS A 201 1.22 9.23 2.87
CA LYS A 201 1.50 10.31 1.93
C LYS A 201 2.99 10.43 1.59
N LEU A 202 3.87 10.30 2.60
CA LEU A 202 5.32 10.36 2.40
C LEU A 202 5.82 9.16 1.60
N LEU A 203 5.33 7.95 1.89
CA LEU A 203 5.70 6.76 1.13
C LEU A 203 5.30 6.90 -0.35
N CYS A 204 4.06 7.31 -0.63
CA CYS A 204 3.61 7.53 -2.00
C CYS A 204 4.44 8.62 -2.71
N PHE A 205 4.76 9.70 -2.00
CA PHE A 205 5.61 10.77 -2.52
C PHE A 205 7.02 10.26 -2.88
N LEU A 206 7.66 9.48 -2.00
CA LEU A 206 8.98 8.90 -2.26
C LEU A 206 8.95 7.92 -3.46
N ILE A 207 7.86 7.18 -3.63
CA ILE A 207 7.69 6.31 -4.80
C ILE A 207 7.62 7.14 -6.07
N ILE A 208 6.76 8.18 -6.11
CA ILE A 208 6.64 9.06 -7.28
C ILE A 208 7.99 9.70 -7.60
N LEU A 209 8.64 10.32 -6.60
CA LEU A 209 9.92 11.00 -6.79
C LEU A 209 11.01 10.05 -7.29
N GLY A 210 11.17 8.88 -6.65
CA GLY A 210 12.18 7.91 -7.04
C GLY A 210 11.94 7.32 -8.43
N SER A 211 10.68 7.03 -8.77
CA SER A 211 10.33 6.58 -10.12
C SER A 211 10.61 7.66 -11.17
N VAL A 212 10.35 8.95 -10.88
CA VAL A 212 10.68 10.05 -11.81
C VAL A 212 12.19 10.12 -12.03
N VAL A 213 12.97 10.13 -10.94
CA VAL A 213 14.42 10.21 -11.00
C VAL A 213 15.01 9.06 -11.81
N LEU A 214 14.50 7.84 -11.66
CA LEU A 214 15.04 6.68 -12.39
C LEU A 214 14.70 6.66 -13.88
N ASN A 215 13.55 7.19 -14.30
CA ASN A 215 13.05 6.98 -15.67
C ASN A 215 13.12 8.24 -16.55
N PHE A 216 12.95 9.43 -15.98
CA PHE A 216 12.94 10.68 -16.76
C PHE A 216 14.30 11.36 -16.85
N THR A 217 15.25 11.03 -15.95
CA THR A 217 16.58 11.65 -16.00
C THR A 217 17.43 11.13 -17.16
N THR A 218 17.18 9.90 -17.61
CA THR A 218 17.97 9.22 -18.65
C THR A 218 17.43 9.47 -20.05
N ALA A 219 16.10 9.53 -20.19
CA ALA A 219 15.39 9.71 -21.45
C ALA A 219 15.91 10.83 -22.39
N PRO A 220 16.19 12.06 -21.91
CA PRO A 220 16.64 13.14 -22.80
C PRO A 220 18.08 12.96 -23.32
N PHE A 221 18.90 12.12 -22.69
CA PHE A 221 20.28 11.88 -23.11
C PHE A 221 20.41 10.69 -24.08
N GLU A 222 19.47 9.76 -24.00
CA GLU A 222 19.47 8.52 -24.78
C GLU A 222 18.77 8.67 -26.12
N LYS A 223 17.72 9.48 -26.20
CA LYS A 223 16.91 9.61 -27.41
C LYS A 223 16.92 11.04 -27.90
N SER A 224 17.04 11.20 -29.21
CA SER A 224 16.91 12.47 -29.89
C SER A 224 15.83 12.36 -30.97
N LEU A 225 15.08 13.44 -31.16
CA LEU A 225 14.19 13.59 -32.28
C LEU A 225 14.98 14.30 -33.39
N LYS A 226 15.13 13.64 -34.54
CA LYS A 226 15.81 14.19 -35.71
C LYS A 226 14.83 14.27 -36.87
N GLU A 227 15.01 15.27 -37.72
CA GLU A 227 14.25 15.39 -38.96
C GLU A 227 14.70 14.29 -39.94
N CYS A 228 13.75 13.70 -40.65
CA CYS A 228 14.00 12.68 -41.65
C CYS A 228 13.15 12.89 -42.89
N TYR A 229 13.62 12.39 -44.03
CA TYR A 229 12.95 12.54 -45.33
C TYR A 229 12.24 11.25 -45.73
N GLU A 230 10.97 11.35 -46.16
CA GLU A 230 10.17 10.26 -46.71
C GLU A 230 9.74 10.58 -48.15
N PHE A 231 9.86 9.60 -49.05
CA PHE A 231 9.28 9.67 -50.38
C PHE A 231 7.78 9.37 -50.32
N THR A 232 6.96 10.35 -50.67
CA THR A 232 5.52 10.16 -50.87
C THR A 232 5.18 10.19 -52.35
N SER A 233 3.98 9.71 -52.71
CA SER A 233 3.48 9.78 -54.09
C SER A 233 3.35 11.20 -54.63
N GLU A 234 3.34 12.20 -53.75
CA GLU A 234 3.19 13.63 -54.08
C GLU A 234 4.53 14.40 -53.99
N GLY A 235 5.64 13.75 -53.63
CA GLY A 235 6.97 14.35 -53.54
C GLY A 235 7.71 14.04 -52.23
N PHE A 236 8.53 14.97 -51.76
CA PHE A 236 9.29 14.84 -50.52
C PHE A 236 8.47 15.33 -49.32
N ALA A 237 8.28 14.47 -48.32
CA ALA A 237 7.70 14.86 -47.04
C ALA A 237 8.79 14.92 -45.96
N PHE A 238 8.73 15.97 -45.13
CA PHE A 238 9.56 16.12 -43.95
C PHE A 238 8.85 15.48 -42.76
N ASN A 239 9.51 14.51 -42.13
CA ASN A 239 9.03 13.82 -40.94
C ASN A 239 10.06 13.91 -39.82
N THR A 240 9.69 13.41 -38.64
CA THR A 240 10.60 13.33 -37.49
C THR A 240 10.79 11.87 -37.12
N GLN A 241 12.02 11.42 -36.95
CA GLN A 241 12.37 10.09 -36.48
C GLN A 241 12.98 10.14 -35.09
N ILE A 242 12.69 9.12 -34.28
CA ILE A 242 13.38 8.89 -33.01
C ILE A 242 14.69 8.15 -33.28
N VAL A 243 15.81 8.76 -32.91
CA VAL A 243 17.15 8.21 -33.15
C VAL A 243 17.88 8.01 -31.81
N PRO A 244 18.45 6.81 -31.56
CA PRO A 244 19.26 6.57 -30.38
C PRO A 244 20.55 7.40 -30.42
N SER A 245 20.93 7.96 -29.28
CA SER A 245 22.14 8.76 -29.11
C SER A 245 23.40 7.88 -29.12
N ASP A 246 24.54 8.44 -29.53
CA ASP A 246 25.83 7.71 -29.55
C ASP A 246 26.26 7.23 -28.15
N ILE A 247 25.77 7.89 -27.10
CA ILE A 247 26.01 7.51 -25.70
C ILE A 247 25.45 6.11 -25.39
N GLU A 248 24.33 5.74 -26.00
CA GLU A 248 23.69 4.43 -25.81
C GLU A 248 24.56 3.28 -26.33
N ARG A 249 25.43 3.54 -27.32
CA ARG A 249 26.38 2.55 -27.85
C ARG A 249 27.54 2.27 -26.88
N ASN A 250 27.76 3.12 -25.89
CA ASN A 250 28.80 2.89 -24.90
C ASN A 250 28.36 1.80 -23.90
N ARG A 251 28.99 0.63 -23.99
CA ARG A 251 28.70 -0.52 -23.11
C ARG A 251 28.81 -0.19 -21.62
N LEU A 252 29.73 0.70 -21.22
CA LEU A 252 29.85 1.10 -19.81
C LEU A 252 28.65 1.95 -19.35
N TYR A 253 28.13 2.80 -20.22
CA TYR A 253 26.92 3.58 -19.94
C TYR A 253 25.72 2.66 -19.74
N ALA A 254 25.49 1.73 -20.68
CA ALA A 254 24.38 0.78 -20.60
C ALA A 254 24.43 -0.05 -19.30
N ILE A 255 25.61 -0.52 -18.90
CA ILE A 255 25.77 -1.29 -17.65
C ILE A 255 25.47 -0.42 -16.42
N LEU A 256 26.02 0.79 -16.33
CA LEU A 256 25.92 1.63 -15.13
C LEU A 256 24.55 2.30 -14.98
N VAL A 257 23.94 2.70 -16.09
CA VAL A 257 22.71 3.52 -16.11
C VAL A 257 21.45 2.67 -16.30
N HIS A 258 21.50 1.60 -17.09
CA HIS A 258 20.34 0.72 -17.30
C HIS A 258 20.44 -0.55 -16.44
N LEU A 259 21.50 -1.35 -16.63
CA LEU A 259 21.55 -2.69 -16.05
C LEU A 259 21.54 -2.68 -14.51
N ILE A 260 22.43 -1.91 -13.88
CA ILE A 260 22.53 -1.88 -12.41
C ILE A 260 21.23 -1.33 -11.80
N PRO A 261 20.71 -0.15 -12.20
CA PRO A 261 19.47 0.37 -11.63
C PRO A 261 18.28 -0.55 -11.88
N ASP A 262 18.16 -1.15 -13.06
CA ASP A 262 17.07 -2.09 -13.32
C ASP A 262 17.15 -3.31 -12.41
N ILE A 263 18.34 -3.90 -12.21
CA ILE A 263 18.52 -5.05 -11.32
C ILE A 263 18.06 -4.75 -9.88
N PHE A 264 18.47 -3.59 -9.35
CA PHE A 264 18.22 -3.23 -7.95
C PHE A 264 16.83 -2.67 -7.70
N PHE A 265 16.34 -1.83 -8.61
CA PHE A 265 15.14 -1.02 -8.39
C PHE A 265 13.92 -1.49 -9.19
N ARG A 266 14.10 -2.23 -10.28
CA ARG A 266 12.99 -2.67 -11.14
C ARG A 266 12.80 -4.19 -11.06
N ALA A 267 13.74 -4.97 -11.59
CA ALA A 267 13.76 -6.43 -11.55
C ALA A 267 15.20 -6.94 -11.79
N PRO A 268 15.70 -7.95 -11.05
CA PRO A 268 14.96 -8.96 -10.32
C PRO A 268 14.73 -8.68 -8.82
N LEU A 269 15.51 -7.79 -8.19
CA LEU A 269 15.59 -7.72 -6.72
C LEU A 269 14.23 -7.41 -6.04
N PRO A 270 13.43 -6.42 -6.48
CA PRO A 270 12.13 -6.15 -5.89
C PRO A 270 11.16 -7.32 -6.02
N ILE A 271 11.17 -8.03 -7.14
CA ILE A 271 10.30 -9.19 -7.42
C ILE A 271 10.64 -10.33 -6.46
N ILE A 272 11.93 -10.65 -6.31
CA ILE A 272 12.41 -11.67 -5.37
C ILE A 272 12.03 -11.29 -3.93
N ALA A 273 12.20 -10.02 -3.56
CA ALA A 273 11.80 -9.53 -2.23
C ALA A 273 10.29 -9.71 -1.99
N ILE A 274 9.43 -9.36 -2.95
CA ILE A 274 7.98 -9.55 -2.89
C ILE A 274 7.64 -11.04 -2.72
N ALA A 275 8.29 -11.92 -3.49
CA ALA A 275 8.06 -13.37 -3.41
C ALA A 275 8.42 -13.92 -2.02
N ILE A 276 9.61 -13.60 -1.51
CA ILE A 276 10.08 -14.05 -0.19
C ILE A 276 9.15 -13.54 0.93
N LEU A 277 8.78 -12.26 0.90
CA LEU A 277 7.87 -11.68 1.88
C LEU A 277 6.48 -12.30 1.83
N THR A 278 5.99 -12.63 0.64
CA THR A 278 4.70 -13.30 0.44
C THR A 278 4.72 -14.71 1.02
N ILE A 279 5.76 -15.49 0.74
CA ILE A 279 5.96 -16.84 1.29
C ILE A 279 6.03 -16.79 2.82
N LYS A 280 6.86 -15.90 3.39
CA LYS A 280 6.96 -15.73 4.85
C LYS A 280 5.62 -15.35 5.48
N THR A 281 4.87 -14.47 4.84
CA THR A 281 3.53 -14.08 5.30
C THR A 281 2.56 -15.26 5.29
N LEU A 282 2.58 -16.09 4.25
CA LEU A 282 1.76 -17.30 4.15
C LEU A 282 2.11 -18.33 5.23
N HIS A 283 3.40 -18.59 5.47
CA HIS A 283 3.85 -19.50 6.53
C HIS A 283 3.38 -19.04 7.92
N LEU A 284 3.52 -17.74 8.22
CA LEU A 284 3.04 -17.16 9.48
C LEU A 284 1.52 -17.30 9.63
N CYS A 285 0.77 -17.06 8.55
CA CYS A 285 -0.68 -17.26 8.55
C CYS A 285 -1.06 -18.73 8.79
N LYS A 286 -0.37 -19.69 8.15
CA LYS A 286 -0.62 -21.13 8.34
C LYS A 286 -0.34 -21.55 9.78
N LYS A 287 0.77 -21.11 10.37
CA LYS A 287 1.13 -21.42 11.77
C LYS A 287 0.10 -20.91 12.78
N ARG A 288 -0.57 -19.79 12.50
CA ARG A 288 -1.59 -19.21 13.39
C ARG A 288 -3.01 -19.72 13.19
N LYS A 289 -3.33 -20.28 12.00
CA LYS A 289 -4.64 -20.91 11.74
C LYS A 289 -4.95 -22.07 12.70
N VAL A 290 -3.92 -22.70 13.28
CA VAL A 290 -4.06 -23.80 14.24
C VAL A 290 -4.65 -23.34 15.59
N GLY A 291 -4.70 -22.04 15.90
CA GLY A 291 -5.27 -21.51 17.15
C GLY A 291 -6.52 -20.62 17.01
N GLN A 292 -7.02 -20.38 15.79
CA GLN A 292 -7.97 -19.28 15.52
C GLN A 292 -9.30 -19.72 14.88
N GLN A 293 -9.62 -21.03 14.91
CA GLN A 293 -10.86 -21.56 14.33
C GLN A 293 -12.14 -21.16 15.08
N VAL A 294 -12.06 -20.52 16.25
CA VAL A 294 -13.23 -20.29 17.11
C VAL A 294 -13.85 -18.88 16.98
N ILE A 295 -13.16 -17.84 16.48
CA ILE A 295 -13.60 -16.46 16.80
C ILE A 295 -14.25 -15.64 15.67
N ASN A 296 -14.15 -15.92 14.36
CA ASN A 296 -14.95 -15.12 13.40
C ASN A 296 -15.17 -15.79 12.04
N LYS A 297 -16.29 -16.53 11.92
CA LYS A 297 -16.80 -17.12 10.66
C LYS A 297 -17.86 -16.24 9.95
N LYS A 298 -17.99 -14.96 10.28
CA LYS A 298 -18.90 -14.04 9.55
C LYS A 298 -18.14 -13.30 8.44
N THR A 299 -18.11 -13.91 7.26
CA THR A 299 -18.27 -13.27 5.94
C THR A 299 -17.67 -11.86 5.73
N LYS A 300 -16.41 -11.64 6.09
CA LYS A 300 -15.60 -10.55 5.52
C LYS A 300 -14.60 -11.16 4.55
N LYS A 301 -14.53 -10.61 3.33
CA LYS A 301 -13.54 -11.03 2.31
C LYS A 301 -12.18 -11.16 2.98
N ASN A 302 -11.50 -12.28 2.74
CA ASN A 302 -10.15 -12.51 3.27
C ASN A 302 -9.18 -11.55 2.57
N VAL A 303 -9.13 -10.29 2.99
CA VAL A 303 -8.19 -9.27 2.50
C VAL A 303 -6.75 -9.82 2.41
N PRO A 304 -6.25 -10.62 3.38
CA PRO A 304 -4.95 -11.26 3.23
C PRO A 304 -4.85 -12.18 2.01
N PHE A 305 -5.88 -12.97 1.72
CA PHE A 305 -5.89 -13.88 0.57
C PHE A 305 -5.84 -13.11 -0.76
N MET A 306 -6.65 -12.06 -0.88
CA MET A 306 -6.66 -11.18 -2.07
C MET A 306 -5.27 -10.57 -2.32
N LEU A 307 -4.62 -10.10 -1.26
CA LEU A 307 -3.28 -9.52 -1.35
C LEU A 307 -2.19 -10.57 -1.70
N THR A 308 -2.39 -11.84 -1.32
CA THR A 308 -1.50 -12.92 -1.77
C THR A 308 -1.69 -13.19 -3.26
N ILE A 309 -2.93 -13.25 -3.74
CA ILE A 309 -3.22 -13.47 -5.16
C ILE A 309 -2.61 -12.34 -5.99
N LEU A 310 -2.74 -11.09 -5.54
CA LEU A 310 -2.09 -9.94 -6.20
C LEU A 310 -0.59 -10.17 -6.36
N ASN A 311 0.10 -10.55 -5.29
CA ASN A 311 1.56 -10.75 -5.31
C ASN A 311 1.98 -11.93 -6.18
N ILE A 312 1.24 -13.04 -6.18
CA ILE A 312 1.52 -14.19 -7.05
C ILE A 312 1.35 -13.78 -8.51
N LYS A 313 0.23 -13.12 -8.85
CA LYS A 313 -0.02 -12.61 -10.20
C LYS A 313 1.07 -11.64 -10.64
N PHE A 314 1.44 -10.72 -9.75
CA PHE A 314 2.50 -9.75 -9.99
C PHE A 314 3.82 -10.44 -10.33
N VAL A 315 4.25 -11.44 -9.55
CA VAL A 315 5.47 -12.19 -9.83
C VAL A 315 5.36 -12.91 -11.18
N CYS A 316 4.27 -13.61 -11.47
CA CYS A 316 4.11 -14.32 -12.75
C CYS A 316 4.19 -13.37 -13.95
N CYS A 317 3.46 -12.25 -13.95
CA CYS A 317 3.43 -11.32 -15.08
C CYS A 317 4.75 -10.57 -15.26
N ASN A 318 5.42 -10.18 -14.17
CA ASN A 318 6.66 -9.41 -14.25
C ASN A 318 7.91 -10.30 -14.41
N THR A 319 7.82 -11.62 -14.23
CA THR A 319 8.96 -12.53 -14.43
C THR A 319 9.37 -12.58 -15.89
N PHE A 320 8.41 -12.59 -16.82
CA PHE A 320 8.73 -12.59 -18.25
C PHE A 320 9.36 -11.27 -18.70
N TYR A 321 8.85 -10.15 -18.20
CA TYR A 321 9.46 -8.84 -18.38
C TYR A 321 10.92 -8.81 -17.87
N MET A 322 11.15 -9.30 -16.65
CA MET A 322 12.49 -9.43 -16.06
C MET A 322 13.42 -10.30 -16.92
N PHE A 323 12.93 -11.44 -17.39
CA PHE A 323 13.70 -12.33 -18.26
C PHE A 323 14.07 -11.62 -19.57
N ASN A 324 13.12 -10.93 -20.19
CA ASN A 324 13.35 -10.17 -21.42
C ASN A 324 14.39 -9.06 -21.20
N THR A 325 14.27 -8.26 -20.13
CA THR A 325 15.26 -7.22 -19.80
C THR A 325 16.66 -7.79 -19.62
N ILE A 326 16.82 -8.90 -18.90
CA ILE A 326 18.14 -9.54 -18.73
C ILE A 326 18.68 -10.03 -20.08
N LEU A 327 17.84 -10.63 -20.90
CA LEU A 327 18.22 -11.18 -22.19
C LEU A 327 18.66 -10.08 -23.18
N MET A 328 17.93 -8.95 -23.23
CA MET A 328 18.28 -7.81 -24.06
C MET A 328 19.52 -7.06 -23.53
N GLU A 329 19.56 -6.72 -22.24
CA GLU A 329 20.58 -5.83 -21.67
C GLU A 329 21.89 -6.54 -21.28
N VAL A 330 21.81 -7.77 -20.74
CA VAL A 330 23.00 -8.50 -20.25
C VAL A 330 23.61 -9.34 -21.35
N LEU A 331 22.76 -10.06 -22.09
CA LEU A 331 23.22 -10.97 -23.14
C LEU A 331 23.39 -10.26 -24.49
N GLY A 332 22.93 -9.01 -24.62
CA GLY A 332 22.98 -8.25 -25.86
C GLY A 332 22.17 -8.90 -26.98
N PHE A 333 21.20 -9.76 -26.64
CA PHE A 333 20.40 -10.51 -27.59
C PHE A 333 19.58 -9.53 -28.44
N GLY A 334 19.70 -9.62 -29.77
CA GLY A 334 19.07 -8.65 -30.69
C GLY A 334 19.81 -7.32 -30.86
N SER A 335 20.96 -7.11 -30.19
CA SER A 335 21.84 -5.95 -30.41
C SER A 335 23.02 -6.31 -31.31
N LYS A 336 23.55 -5.34 -32.07
CA LYS A 336 24.79 -5.46 -32.87
C LYS A 336 26.04 -5.82 -32.06
N THR A 337 25.95 -5.86 -30.72
CA THR A 337 27.10 -6.04 -29.82
C THR A 337 27.20 -7.44 -29.20
N GLY A 338 26.27 -8.34 -29.52
CA GLY A 338 26.37 -9.76 -29.21
C GLY A 338 27.52 -10.38 -30.00
N SER A 339 28.62 -10.65 -29.29
CA SER A 339 29.86 -11.19 -29.82
C SER A 339 29.67 -12.51 -30.60
N SER A 340 29.70 -12.39 -31.93
CA SER A 340 30.23 -13.39 -32.85
C SER A 340 31.17 -12.68 -33.81
N SER A 341 32.40 -12.56 -33.36
CA SER A 341 33.58 -12.25 -34.16
C SER A 341 33.75 -13.30 -35.27
N SER A 342 33.14 -13.10 -36.43
CA SER A 342 33.65 -13.55 -37.75
C SER A 342 32.72 -13.31 -38.94
N ASP A 343 31.45 -12.94 -38.76
CA ASP A 343 30.55 -12.62 -39.89
C ASP A 343 29.78 -11.33 -39.60
N ASP A 344 29.93 -10.33 -40.48
CA ASP A 344 29.34 -8.99 -40.40
C ASP A 344 27.80 -8.94 -40.58
N GLN A 345 27.12 -10.09 -40.55
CA GLN A 345 25.66 -10.17 -40.67
C GLN A 345 25.01 -10.16 -39.29
N VAL A 346 24.28 -9.09 -38.98
CA VAL A 346 23.30 -9.08 -37.89
C VAL A 346 22.35 -10.26 -38.13
N ASP A 347 22.29 -11.22 -37.21
CA ASP A 347 21.36 -12.34 -37.32
C ASP A 347 19.92 -11.83 -37.16
N ILE A 348 19.29 -11.48 -38.30
CA ILE A 348 17.96 -10.87 -38.36
C ILE A 348 16.92 -11.75 -37.68
N LYS A 349 17.14 -13.08 -37.63
CA LYS A 349 16.28 -14.01 -36.92
C LYS A 349 16.31 -13.79 -35.40
N GLN A 350 17.48 -13.44 -34.84
CA GLN A 350 17.57 -13.05 -33.43
C GLN A 350 16.89 -11.71 -33.18
N TYR A 351 17.04 -10.74 -34.10
CA TYR A 351 16.37 -9.46 -34.02
C TYR A 351 14.83 -9.61 -34.04
N THR A 352 14.26 -10.34 -35.00
CA THR A 352 12.80 -10.58 -35.05
C THR A 352 12.32 -11.34 -33.82
N THR A 353 13.06 -12.36 -33.35
CA THR A 353 12.74 -13.06 -32.09
C THR A 353 12.71 -12.11 -30.90
N SER A 354 13.63 -11.15 -30.81
CA SER A 354 13.66 -10.15 -29.75
C SER A 354 12.43 -9.23 -29.76
N LEU A 355 11.89 -8.91 -30.94
CA LEU A 355 10.67 -8.13 -31.09
C LEU A 355 9.45 -8.91 -30.56
N TYR A 356 9.29 -10.17 -30.94
CA TYR A 356 8.23 -11.04 -30.41
C TYR A 356 8.27 -11.13 -28.88
N LEU A 357 9.46 -11.31 -28.29
CA LEU A 357 9.63 -11.37 -26.84
C LEU A 357 9.26 -10.05 -26.17
N THR A 358 9.66 -8.92 -26.77
CA THR A 358 9.36 -7.59 -26.26
C THR A 358 7.87 -7.30 -26.26
N ASP A 359 7.18 -7.57 -27.37
CA ASP A 359 5.73 -7.39 -27.49
C ASP A 359 4.94 -8.27 -26.53
N LEU A 360 5.32 -9.54 -26.41
CA LEU A 360 4.68 -10.46 -25.47
C LEU A 360 4.90 -10.00 -24.02
N SER A 361 6.07 -9.46 -23.71
CA SER A 361 6.36 -8.91 -22.38
C SER A 361 5.54 -7.65 -22.07
N ASN A 362 5.39 -6.75 -23.04
CA ASN A 362 4.57 -5.56 -22.92
C ASN A 362 3.09 -5.92 -22.78
N PHE A 363 2.61 -6.88 -23.55
CA PHE A 363 1.25 -7.42 -23.45
C PHE A 363 0.97 -8.00 -22.05
N LEU A 364 1.91 -8.79 -21.49
CA LEU A 364 1.78 -9.33 -20.13
C LEU A 364 1.72 -8.25 -19.04
N LEU A 365 2.44 -7.14 -19.23
CA LEU A 365 2.36 -5.98 -18.34
C LEU A 365 1.01 -5.28 -18.44
N ALA A 366 0.48 -5.09 -19.66
CA ALA A 366 -0.86 -4.55 -19.85
C ALA A 366 -1.93 -5.47 -19.22
N LEU A 367 -1.81 -6.79 -19.42
CA LEU A 367 -2.68 -7.79 -18.79
C LEU A 367 -2.64 -7.73 -17.27
N HIS A 368 -1.46 -7.52 -16.70
CA HIS A 368 -1.31 -7.36 -15.26
C HIS A 368 -2.13 -6.16 -14.74
N GLY A 369 -1.93 -4.97 -15.33
CA GLY A 369 -2.63 -3.75 -14.93
C GLY A 369 -4.13 -3.81 -15.19
N ALA A 370 -4.55 -4.41 -16.31
CA ALA A 370 -5.95 -4.52 -16.70
C ALA A 370 -6.77 -5.49 -15.84
N THR A 371 -6.12 -6.43 -15.13
CA THR A 371 -6.81 -7.45 -14.33
C THR A 371 -6.65 -7.27 -12.83
N ASN A 372 -5.90 -6.26 -12.36
CA ASN A 372 -5.71 -6.01 -10.92
C ASN A 372 -7.03 -5.73 -10.21
N TRP A 373 -7.94 -4.99 -10.87
CA TRP A 373 -9.21 -4.61 -10.28
C TRP A 373 -10.11 -5.81 -9.94
N LEU A 374 -10.07 -6.89 -10.73
CA LEU A 374 -10.84 -8.12 -10.52
C LEU A 374 -10.57 -8.72 -9.14
N ILE A 375 -9.35 -8.60 -8.63
CA ILE A 375 -8.99 -9.16 -7.32
C ILE A 375 -9.75 -8.44 -6.21
N PHE A 376 -9.91 -7.12 -6.31
CA PHE A 376 -10.42 -6.26 -5.23
C PHE A 376 -11.88 -5.87 -5.37
N TYR A 377 -12.40 -5.87 -6.60
CA TYR A 377 -13.76 -5.45 -6.89
C TYR A 377 -14.78 -6.32 -6.16
N ASN A 378 -15.82 -5.68 -5.62
CA ASN A 378 -16.91 -6.36 -4.97
C ASN A 378 -18.11 -6.33 -5.88
N TRP A 379 -18.22 -7.36 -6.72
CA TRP A 379 -19.36 -7.51 -7.61
C TRP A 379 -20.66 -7.35 -6.81
N PRO A 380 -21.50 -6.37 -7.18
CA PRO A 380 -22.81 -6.24 -6.58
C PRO A 380 -23.52 -7.57 -6.84
N THR A 381 -23.91 -8.25 -5.76
CA THR A 381 -24.60 -9.53 -5.88
C THR A 381 -25.96 -9.25 -6.51
N PHE A 382 -26.06 -9.46 -7.82
CA PHE A 382 -27.26 -9.19 -8.63
C PHE A 382 -28.53 -9.85 -8.05
N LYS A 383 -28.36 -10.89 -7.23
CA LYS A 383 -29.43 -11.59 -6.50
C LYS A 383 -30.20 -10.76 -5.45
N LYS A 384 -29.73 -9.58 -5.02
CA LYS A 384 -30.45 -8.78 -3.99
C LYS A 384 -31.42 -7.73 -4.54
N ASN A 385 -31.35 -7.38 -5.82
CA ASN A 385 -32.27 -6.38 -6.39
C ASN A 385 -33.64 -6.99 -6.79
N PHE A 386 -33.71 -8.30 -7.09
CA PHE A 386 -34.99 -8.96 -7.38
C PHE A 386 -35.88 -9.24 -6.15
N LYS A 387 -35.32 -9.24 -4.94
CA LYS A 387 -36.09 -9.38 -3.68
C LYS A 387 -36.42 -8.05 -3.01
N LYS A 388 -35.93 -6.93 -3.53
CA LYS A 388 -36.11 -5.61 -2.92
C LYS A 388 -37.36 -4.87 -3.41
N HIS A 389 -38.11 -5.45 -4.35
CA HIS A 389 -39.34 -4.85 -4.86
C HIS A 389 -40.62 -5.28 -4.11
N SER A 390 -40.52 -6.07 -3.02
CA SER A 390 -41.70 -6.49 -2.24
C SER A 390 -41.70 -6.07 -0.77
N GLN A 391 -40.71 -5.31 -0.29
CA GLN A 391 -40.74 -4.75 1.06
C GLN A 391 -40.09 -3.36 1.07
N ASP A 392 -40.88 -2.36 0.69
CA ASP A 392 -40.65 -0.98 1.09
C ASP A 392 -40.85 -0.86 2.60
N GLY A 393 -39.75 -0.61 3.30
CA GLY A 393 -39.70 -0.50 4.74
C GLY A 393 -38.29 -0.14 5.15
N LYS A 394 -37.95 1.15 5.00
CA LYS A 394 -36.88 1.90 5.67
C LYS A 394 -35.80 1.06 6.36
N SER A 395 -34.61 1.00 5.78
CA SER A 395 -33.36 0.98 6.57
C SER A 395 -32.13 1.25 5.70
N THR A 396 -31.77 2.52 5.62
CA THR A 396 -30.38 2.95 5.42
C THR A 396 -29.58 2.53 6.65
N TYR A 397 -29.08 1.30 6.66
CA TYR A 397 -28.04 0.89 7.60
C TYR A 397 -26.70 1.49 7.17
N THR A 398 -26.54 2.77 7.49
CA THR A 398 -25.22 3.38 7.70
C THR A 398 -24.61 2.64 8.89
N ILE A 399 -23.71 1.68 8.63
CA ILE A 399 -22.86 1.10 9.69
C ILE A 399 -21.80 2.15 10.03
N CYS A 400 -22.26 3.19 10.71
CA CYS A 400 -21.47 4.16 11.44
C CYS A 400 -21.12 3.54 12.79
N SER A 401 -20.00 3.95 13.38
CA SER A 401 -19.47 3.50 14.68
C SER A 401 -20.50 3.55 15.84
N THR A 402 -21.60 4.30 15.68
CA THR A 402 -22.74 4.34 16.59
C THR A 402 -23.48 3.00 16.71
N SER A 403 -23.62 2.22 15.62
CA SER A 403 -24.32 0.92 15.67
C SER A 403 -23.55 -0.14 16.47
N LEU A 404 -22.22 0.01 16.58
CA LEU A 404 -21.39 -0.88 17.40
C LEU A 404 -21.55 -0.59 18.90
N LYS A 405 -21.84 0.66 19.27
CA LYS A 405 -22.18 1.08 20.63
C LYS A 405 -23.55 0.53 21.05
N GLU A 406 -24.55 0.65 20.16
CA GLU A 406 -25.89 0.05 20.35
C GLU A 406 -25.86 -1.48 20.41
N THR A 407 -24.95 -2.14 19.66
CA THR A 407 -24.78 -3.60 19.78
C THR A 407 -24.03 -4.02 21.04
N LEU A 408 -23.32 -3.13 21.73
CA LEU A 408 -22.63 -3.47 22.97
C LEU A 408 -23.64 -3.65 24.08
N ILE A 409 -24.44 -2.63 24.37
CA ILE A 409 -25.49 -2.58 25.41
C ILE A 409 -26.62 -1.65 24.97
N ASP A 410 -27.85 -2.03 25.30
CA ASP A 410 -29.05 -1.22 25.09
C ASP A 410 -29.02 0.02 25.99
N LYS A 411 -29.36 1.20 25.46
CA LYS A 411 -29.31 2.47 26.19
C LYS A 411 -30.13 2.42 27.48
N ASN A 412 -31.32 1.81 27.44
CA ASN A 412 -32.20 1.72 28.60
C ASN A 412 -31.56 0.90 29.74
N ILE A 413 -30.88 -0.20 29.37
CA ILE A 413 -30.17 -1.06 30.34
C ILE A 413 -28.92 -0.34 30.86
N LEU A 414 -28.25 0.45 30.02
CA LEU A 414 -27.12 1.25 30.46
C LEU A 414 -27.55 2.33 31.47
N GLU A 415 -28.70 2.96 31.28
CA GLU A 415 -29.28 3.91 32.24
C GLU A 415 -29.57 3.23 33.58
N GLU A 416 -30.16 2.03 33.57
CA GLU A 416 -30.40 1.23 34.78
C GLU A 416 -29.08 0.89 35.51
N ILE A 417 -28.03 0.50 34.77
CA ILE A 417 -26.69 0.25 35.35
C ILE A 417 -26.09 1.52 35.95
N ILE A 418 -26.22 2.67 35.28
CA ILE A 418 -25.69 3.95 35.77
C ILE A 418 -26.43 4.39 37.02
N GLN A 419 -27.75 4.20 37.07
CA GLN A 419 -28.55 4.55 38.24
C GLN A 419 -28.16 3.70 39.45
N GLU A 420 -28.08 2.38 39.30
CA GLU A 420 -27.60 1.47 40.35
C GLU A 420 -26.16 1.80 40.78
N TRP A 421 -25.30 2.19 39.83
CA TRP A 421 -23.93 2.60 40.12
C TRP A 421 -23.86 3.93 40.88
N ASN A 422 -24.71 4.91 40.57
CA ASN A 422 -24.74 6.18 41.29
C ASN A 422 -25.21 6.01 42.74
N ASP A 423 -26.16 5.10 42.97
CA ASP A 423 -26.70 4.83 44.30
C ASP A 423 -25.72 4.03 45.19
N LYS A 424 -25.00 3.06 44.59
CA LYS A 424 -24.22 2.08 45.35
C LYS A 424 -22.71 2.09 45.06
N GLY A 425 -22.25 2.82 44.05
CA GLY A 425 -20.93 2.67 43.43
C GLY A 425 -19.76 2.78 44.40
N ILE A 426 -19.82 3.70 45.37
CA ILE A 426 -18.77 3.85 46.39
C ILE A 426 -18.70 2.65 47.32
N ASN A 427 -19.84 2.19 47.83
CA ASN A 427 -19.94 1.00 48.68
C ASN A 427 -19.53 -0.26 47.92
N VAL A 428 -19.96 -0.39 46.66
CA VAL A 428 -19.59 -1.48 45.75
C VAL A 428 -18.08 -1.51 45.56
N SER A 429 -17.46 -0.35 45.35
CA SER A 429 -16.01 -0.23 45.13
C SER A 429 -15.21 -0.55 46.40
N ILE A 430 -15.64 -0.10 47.57
CA ILE A 430 -15.01 -0.43 48.86
C ILE A 430 -15.12 -1.94 49.14
N LEU A 431 -16.32 -2.53 49.00
CA LEU A 431 -16.54 -3.97 49.18
C LEU A 431 -15.75 -4.80 48.16
N PHE A 432 -15.65 -4.30 46.93
CA PHE A 432 -14.83 -4.92 45.89
C PHE A 432 -13.36 -4.98 46.29
N VAL A 433 -12.79 -3.87 46.77
CA VAL A 433 -11.40 -3.81 47.24
C VAL A 433 -11.19 -4.73 48.44
N GLN A 434 -12.09 -4.69 49.43
CA GLN A 434 -12.04 -5.58 50.61
C GLN A 434 -12.06 -7.07 50.22
N LYS A 435 -13.04 -7.47 49.39
CA LYS A 435 -13.19 -8.86 48.93
C LYS A 435 -11.98 -9.31 48.12
N PHE A 436 -11.46 -8.43 47.25
CA PHE A 436 -10.30 -8.72 46.43
C PHE A 436 -9.02 -8.91 47.27
N ILE A 437 -8.79 -8.05 48.26
CA ILE A 437 -7.68 -8.16 49.21
C ILE A 437 -7.75 -9.48 49.99
N ASN A 438 -8.92 -9.82 50.53
CA ASN A 438 -9.11 -11.00 51.37
C ASN A 438 -8.82 -12.32 50.64
N GLU A 439 -9.14 -12.41 49.35
CA GLU A 439 -8.94 -13.64 48.57
C GLU A 439 -7.55 -13.79 47.96
N LYS A 440 -6.83 -12.67 47.76
CA LYS A 440 -5.49 -12.66 47.17
C LYS A 440 -4.48 -11.93 48.07
N PRO A 441 -4.32 -12.34 49.34
CA PRO A 441 -3.41 -11.66 50.28
C PRO A 441 -1.95 -11.67 49.79
N LYS A 442 -1.56 -12.71 49.02
CA LYS A 442 -0.21 -12.85 48.45
C LYS A 442 0.18 -11.74 47.46
N LEU A 443 -0.78 -11.03 46.86
CA LEU A 443 -0.53 -9.89 45.98
C LEU A 443 -0.20 -8.62 46.79
N LEU A 444 -0.52 -8.62 48.09
CA LEU A 444 -0.35 -7.50 49.00
C LEU A 444 0.93 -7.58 49.84
N ASN A 445 1.57 -8.75 49.93
CA ASN A 445 2.85 -8.92 50.64
C ASN A 445 4.01 -8.12 50.03
N SER A 446 3.81 -7.45 48.89
CA SER A 446 4.77 -6.49 48.30
C SER A 446 4.41 -5.02 48.58
N ILE A 447 3.29 -4.76 49.27
CA ILE A 447 2.81 -3.44 49.65
C ILE A 447 2.70 -3.44 51.18
N ASP A 448 3.83 -3.29 51.84
CA ASP A 448 3.89 -3.27 53.30
C ASP A 448 3.00 -2.13 53.85
N ASN A 449 2.15 -2.47 54.82
CA ASN A 449 1.30 -1.58 55.63
C ASN A 449 0.18 -0.79 54.91
N ILE A 450 -0.77 -1.50 54.29
CA ILE A 450 -2.08 -0.91 53.99
C ILE A 450 -2.94 -0.94 55.27
N GLU A 451 -2.95 0.14 56.04
CA GLU A 451 -3.92 0.35 57.13
C GLU A 451 -5.34 0.49 56.58
N CYS A 452 -6.36 0.29 57.43
CA CYS A 452 -7.78 0.28 57.03
C CYS A 452 -8.23 1.58 56.34
N GLU A 453 -7.61 2.73 56.68
CA GLU A 453 -7.82 4.03 56.02
C GLU A 453 -7.49 4.02 54.51
N ASN A 454 -6.59 3.15 54.06
CA ASN A 454 -6.23 3.04 52.65
C ASN A 454 -7.30 2.30 51.82
N ILE A 455 -8.15 1.45 52.43
CA ILE A 455 -9.14 0.67 51.67
C ILE A 455 -10.25 1.58 51.15
N THR A 456 -10.71 2.53 51.96
CA THR A 456 -11.71 3.53 51.56
C THR A 456 -11.18 4.41 50.45
N GLU A 457 -9.94 4.89 50.57
CA GLU A 457 -9.31 5.74 49.54
C GLU A 457 -9.12 4.97 48.21
N ILE A 458 -8.65 3.72 48.26
CA ILE A 458 -8.53 2.88 47.04
C ILE A 458 -9.92 2.61 46.45
N GLY A 459 -10.93 2.38 47.29
CA GLY A 459 -12.32 2.21 46.88
C GLY A 459 -12.85 3.43 46.14
N GLU A 460 -12.60 4.64 46.64
CA GLU A 460 -12.97 5.90 45.99
C GLU A 460 -12.31 6.07 44.62
N ARG A 461 -11.01 5.73 44.51
CA ARG A 461 -10.29 5.76 43.23
C ARG A 461 -10.89 4.77 42.22
N VAL A 462 -11.20 3.55 42.65
CA VAL A 462 -11.88 2.55 41.82
C VAL A 462 -13.26 3.05 41.37
N CYS A 463 -14.00 3.67 42.28
CA CYS A 463 -15.30 4.27 41.99
C CYS A 463 -15.18 5.32 40.88
N LYS A 464 -14.25 6.27 41.02
CA LYS A 464 -13.98 7.33 40.04
C LYS A 464 -13.65 6.77 38.66
N ILE A 465 -12.81 5.74 38.57
CA ILE A 465 -12.41 5.11 37.31
C ILE A 465 -13.61 4.48 36.58
N ILE A 466 -14.49 3.80 37.32
CA ILE A 466 -15.67 3.12 36.75
C ILE A 466 -16.75 4.13 36.38
N SER A 467 -16.97 5.16 37.21
CA SER A 467 -17.88 6.25 36.88
C SER A 467 -17.48 6.94 35.59
N GLN A 468 -16.19 7.27 35.42
CA GLN A 468 -15.66 7.81 34.16
C GLN A 468 -15.88 6.87 32.98
N PHE A 469 -15.66 5.56 33.15
CA PHE A 469 -15.92 4.58 32.10
C PHE A 469 -17.40 4.55 31.68
N LEU A 470 -18.33 4.57 32.64
CA LEU A 470 -19.76 4.57 32.39
C LEU A 470 -20.22 5.89 31.75
N GLU A 471 -19.69 7.02 32.18
CA GLU A 471 -19.98 8.34 31.63
C GLU A 471 -19.52 8.47 30.17
N ILE A 472 -18.28 8.05 29.86
CA ILE A 472 -17.78 7.98 28.48
C ILE A 472 -18.66 7.04 27.66
N LEU A 473 -19.15 5.94 28.22
CA LEU A 473 -20.05 5.05 27.51
C LEU A 473 -21.44 5.65 27.29
N TYR A 474 -21.96 6.45 28.23
CA TYR A 474 -23.29 7.07 28.13
C TYR A 474 -23.33 8.25 27.16
N SER A 475 -22.26 9.06 27.12
CA SER A 475 -22.20 10.28 26.30
C SER A 475 -22.55 10.03 24.83
N ASN A 476 -23.49 10.79 24.28
CA ASN A 476 -23.94 10.63 22.90
C ASN A 476 -22.86 10.99 21.85
N GLY A 477 -21.84 11.77 22.24
CA GLY A 477 -20.76 12.22 21.36
C GLY A 477 -19.53 11.30 21.30
N THR A 478 -19.40 10.35 22.23
CA THR A 478 -18.21 9.49 22.32
C THR A 478 -18.35 8.23 21.48
N SER A 479 -17.32 7.95 20.69
CA SER A 479 -17.23 6.74 19.90
C SER A 479 -16.86 5.53 20.79
N LEU A 480 -17.21 4.31 20.37
CA LEU A 480 -16.73 3.09 21.04
C LEU A 480 -15.19 3.01 21.06
N GLU A 481 -14.53 3.71 20.13
CA GLU A 481 -13.08 3.80 20.06
C GLU A 481 -12.49 4.64 21.20
N ASP A 482 -13.20 5.67 21.67
CA ASP A 482 -12.81 6.48 22.84
C ASP A 482 -12.88 5.67 24.12
N VAL A 483 -13.97 4.90 24.31
CA VAL A 483 -14.11 3.96 25.43
C VAL A 483 -12.98 2.92 25.40
N ALA A 484 -12.69 2.36 24.22
CA ALA A 484 -11.60 1.41 24.06
C ALA A 484 -10.23 2.04 24.36
N LYS A 485 -10.02 3.30 23.97
CA LYS A 485 -8.79 4.06 24.25
C LYS A 485 -8.62 4.32 25.74
N TYR A 486 -9.68 4.70 26.44
CA TYR A 486 -9.69 4.85 27.90
C TYR A 486 -9.31 3.54 28.61
N CYS A 487 -9.98 2.43 28.29
CA CYS A 487 -9.66 1.11 28.85
C CYS A 487 -8.21 0.68 28.54
N LYS A 488 -7.72 0.90 27.32
CA LYS A 488 -6.32 0.61 26.96
C LYS A 488 -5.34 1.45 27.76
N ASN A 489 -5.66 2.72 28.06
CA ASN A 489 -4.82 3.59 28.88
C ASN A 489 -4.66 3.02 30.29
N ILE A 490 -5.78 2.64 30.93
CA ILE A 490 -5.76 1.98 32.25
C ILE A 490 -4.86 0.74 32.22
N GLY A 491 -5.04 -0.11 31.21
CA GLY A 491 -4.20 -1.30 31.06
C GLY A 491 -2.71 -1.01 30.85
N SER A 492 -2.39 0.03 30.08
CA SER A 492 -1.01 0.49 29.85
C SER A 492 -0.36 1.00 31.13
N THR A 493 -1.05 1.86 31.87
CA THR A 493 -0.60 2.39 33.16
C THR A 493 -0.39 1.24 34.16
N TYR A 494 -1.32 0.28 34.21
CA TYR A 494 -1.19 -0.88 35.09
C TYR A 494 0.07 -1.70 34.78
N TYR A 495 0.37 -1.93 33.50
CA TYR A 495 1.59 -2.64 33.10
C TYR A 495 2.86 -1.88 33.53
N LYS A 496 2.89 -0.54 33.40
CA LYS A 496 4.04 0.28 33.82
C LYS A 496 4.33 0.20 35.31
N ILE A 497 3.31 0.01 36.14
CA ILE A 497 3.45 -0.18 37.60
C ILE A 497 3.99 -1.59 37.93
N ASN A 498 4.40 -2.37 36.93
CA ASN A 498 5.10 -3.65 37.07
C ASN A 498 4.27 -4.77 37.72
N TYR A 499 2.93 -4.66 37.66
CA TYR A 499 2.04 -5.72 38.09
C TYR A 499 1.65 -6.62 36.91
N TYR A 500 1.93 -7.91 37.04
CA TYR A 500 1.47 -8.92 36.09
C TYR A 500 0.02 -9.31 36.40
N LEU A 501 -0.96 -8.59 35.82
CA LEU A 501 -2.36 -9.02 35.89
C LEU A 501 -2.56 -10.28 35.03
N ASN A 502 -2.70 -11.43 35.69
CA ASN A 502 -3.14 -12.65 35.03
C ASN A 502 -4.62 -12.51 34.59
N ALA A 503 -4.98 -13.13 33.47
CA ALA A 503 -6.35 -13.13 32.96
C ALA A 503 -7.38 -13.66 33.96
N GLU A 504 -6.95 -14.57 34.85
CA GLU A 504 -7.78 -15.07 35.94
C GLU A 504 -8.17 -13.97 36.94
N VAL A 505 -7.22 -13.11 37.31
CA VAL A 505 -7.45 -12.03 38.27
C VAL A 505 -8.44 -11.01 37.71
N LEU A 506 -8.30 -10.62 36.44
CA LEU A 506 -9.28 -9.75 35.77
C LEU A 506 -10.67 -10.39 35.72
N LYS A 507 -10.76 -11.70 35.48
CA LYS A 507 -12.03 -12.44 35.45
C LYS A 507 -12.67 -12.52 36.83
N THR A 508 -11.87 -12.71 37.88
CA THR A 508 -12.31 -12.67 39.27
C THR A 508 -12.81 -11.29 39.64
N MET A 509 -12.06 -10.23 39.29
CA MET A 509 -12.47 -8.84 39.52
C MET A 509 -13.83 -8.54 38.89
N ARG A 510 -14.00 -8.91 37.61
CA ARG A 510 -15.29 -8.79 36.91
C ARG A 510 -16.43 -9.47 37.67
N ASN A 511 -16.21 -10.71 38.11
CA ASN A 511 -17.24 -11.48 38.78
C ASN A 511 -17.66 -10.82 40.10
N TYR A 512 -16.70 -10.33 40.89
CA TYR A 512 -17.03 -9.60 42.12
C TYR A 512 -17.74 -8.30 41.87
N LEU A 513 -17.33 -7.57 40.84
CA LEU A 513 -17.97 -6.32 40.54
C LEU A 513 -19.43 -6.52 40.10
N VAL A 514 -19.70 -7.53 39.26
CA VAL A 514 -21.07 -7.88 38.85
C VAL A 514 -21.89 -8.44 40.02
N GLU A 515 -21.30 -9.31 40.85
CA GLU A 515 -21.96 -9.88 42.02
C GLU A 515 -22.36 -8.81 43.04
N ILE A 516 -21.44 -7.89 43.37
CA ILE A 516 -21.66 -6.84 44.37
C ILE A 516 -22.62 -5.76 43.83
N LEU A 517 -22.51 -5.39 42.54
CA LEU A 517 -23.41 -4.42 41.92
C LEU A 517 -24.86 -4.90 41.91
N LEU A 518 -25.07 -6.21 41.71
CA LEU A 518 -26.41 -6.81 41.65
C LEU A 518 -26.93 -7.29 43.01
N LEU A 519 -26.19 -7.05 44.10
CA LEU A 519 -26.68 -7.37 45.43
C LEU A 519 -27.87 -6.44 45.77
N PRO A 520 -29.03 -6.98 46.20
CA PRO A 520 -30.11 -6.14 46.70
C PRO A 520 -29.60 -5.33 47.90
N SER A 521 -29.97 -4.05 48.00
CA SER A 521 -29.52 -3.19 49.09
C SER A 521 -29.98 -3.79 50.43
N VAL A 522 -29.05 -4.36 51.18
CA VAL A 522 -29.32 -4.78 52.55
C VAL A 522 -29.28 -3.51 53.39
N ASN A 523 -30.41 -2.81 53.46
CA ASN A 523 -30.53 -1.66 54.35
C ASN A 523 -30.37 -2.14 55.81
N ASN A 524 -29.31 -1.65 56.46
CA ASN A 524 -29.13 -1.52 57.90
C ASN A 524 -29.50 -2.73 58.77
N LEU A 525 -28.56 -3.66 58.97
CA LEU A 525 -28.48 -4.41 60.23
C LEU A 525 -27.05 -4.31 60.80
N PRO A 526 -26.83 -3.63 61.94
CA PRO A 526 -25.51 -3.56 62.55
C PRO A 526 -25.22 -4.84 63.33
N GLY A 527 -24.07 -5.44 63.05
CA GLY A 527 -23.43 -6.41 63.95
C GLY A 527 -23.93 -7.84 63.84
N THR A 528 -23.52 -8.57 62.81
CA THR A 528 -23.30 -10.02 62.94
C THR A 528 -22.29 -10.48 61.89
N GLN A 529 -21.26 -11.19 62.34
CA GLN A 529 -20.21 -11.76 61.48
C GLN A 529 -20.84 -12.63 60.39
N TYR A 530 -20.66 -12.22 59.14
CA TYR A 530 -21.12 -12.94 57.95
C TYR A 530 -20.22 -14.14 57.65
N THR A 531 -20.55 -15.32 58.18
CA THR A 531 -20.16 -16.60 57.56
C THR A 531 -21.21 -17.00 56.53
N ILE A 532 -21.08 -16.47 55.31
CA ILE A 532 -21.99 -16.77 54.20
C ILE A 532 -21.61 -18.12 53.57
N ASN A 533 -22.38 -19.16 53.88
CA ASN A 533 -22.42 -20.40 53.11
C ASN A 533 -23.24 -20.19 51.83
N LEU A 534 -22.57 -19.82 50.75
CA LEU A 534 -23.16 -19.33 49.49
C LEU A 534 -23.75 -20.43 48.57
N LYS A 535 -23.74 -21.70 48.97
CA LYS A 535 -24.08 -22.82 48.06
C LYS A 535 -25.58 -23.15 47.94
N ARG A 536 -26.48 -22.46 48.65
CA ARG A 536 -27.91 -22.86 48.73
C ARG A 536 -28.95 -21.81 48.28
N ARG A 537 -28.53 -20.69 47.69
CA ARG A 537 -29.46 -19.57 47.37
C ARG A 537 -30.13 -19.61 45.98
N ASN A 538 -29.77 -20.53 45.10
CA ASN A 538 -30.28 -20.59 43.72
C ASN A 538 -31.70 -21.19 43.55
N LYS A 539 -32.48 -21.40 44.62
CA LYS A 539 -33.78 -22.11 44.51
C LYS A 539 -35.01 -21.36 45.02
N LEU A 540 -34.90 -20.09 45.40
CA LEU A 540 -36.01 -19.37 46.04
C LEU A 540 -36.15 -17.90 45.60
N PHE A 541 -36.32 -17.64 44.30
CA PHE A 541 -36.81 -16.33 43.80
C PHE A 541 -37.49 -16.54 42.44
N ASN A 542 -38.83 -16.62 42.42
CA ASN A 542 -39.62 -17.00 41.23
C ASN A 542 -40.53 -15.89 40.68
N GLY A 543 -40.29 -14.60 40.98
CA GLY A 543 -41.15 -13.49 40.51
C GLY A 543 -40.50 -12.43 39.62
N SER A 544 -39.20 -12.16 39.77
CA SER A 544 -38.48 -11.07 39.09
C SER A 544 -37.21 -11.52 38.34
N SER A 545 -37.08 -12.82 38.07
CA SER A 545 -35.82 -13.45 37.66
C SER A 545 -35.31 -13.06 36.27
N GLN A 546 -36.20 -12.59 35.38
CA GLN A 546 -35.84 -12.37 33.98
C GLN A 546 -35.13 -11.02 33.73
N SER A 547 -35.49 -9.95 34.46
CA SER A 547 -34.81 -8.65 34.36
C SER A 547 -33.40 -8.71 34.94
N ASN A 548 -33.25 -9.32 36.13
CA ASN A 548 -31.94 -9.47 36.79
C ASN A 548 -30.96 -10.32 35.96
N PHE A 549 -31.46 -11.40 35.33
CA PHE A 549 -30.63 -12.22 34.44
C PHE A 549 -30.16 -11.46 33.19
N LEU A 550 -31.03 -10.63 32.61
CA LEU A 550 -30.65 -9.78 31.47
C LEU A 550 -29.61 -8.73 31.89
N LEU A 551 -29.84 -8.06 33.02
CA LEU A 551 -28.92 -7.06 33.57
C LEU A 551 -27.54 -7.67 33.85
N GLU A 552 -27.48 -8.84 34.49
CA GLU A 552 -26.24 -9.59 34.75
C GLU A 552 -25.48 -9.91 33.45
N LYS A 553 -26.19 -10.40 32.43
CA LYS A 553 -25.60 -10.70 31.12
C LYS A 553 -25.02 -9.46 30.46
N HIS A 554 -25.70 -8.31 30.56
CA HIS A 554 -25.23 -7.04 30.01
C HIS A 554 -24.04 -6.49 30.78
N CYS A 555 -24.05 -6.49 32.12
CA CYS A 555 -22.91 -6.14 32.96
C CYS A 555 -21.68 -7.00 32.63
N HIS A 556 -21.85 -8.32 32.51
CA HIS A 556 -20.76 -9.19 32.08
C HIS A 556 -20.21 -8.84 30.71
N LYS A 557 -21.07 -8.54 29.74
CA LYS A 557 -20.65 -8.13 28.40
C LYS A 557 -19.87 -6.81 28.43
N LEU A 558 -20.31 -5.86 29.25
CA LEU A 558 -19.66 -4.57 29.45
C LEU A 558 -18.24 -4.71 30.01
N PHE A 559 -18.13 -5.36 31.16
CA PHE A 559 -16.85 -5.49 31.85
C PHE A 559 -15.90 -6.44 31.10
N ASN A 560 -16.42 -7.43 30.36
CA ASN A 560 -15.60 -8.21 29.45
C ASN A 560 -15.00 -7.36 28.32
N PHE A 561 -15.77 -6.40 27.79
CA PHE A 561 -15.24 -5.45 26.82
C PHE A 561 -14.12 -4.61 27.45
N ALA A 562 -14.36 -4.00 28.63
CA ALA A 562 -13.37 -3.19 29.32
C ALA A 562 -12.08 -3.97 29.61
N ILE A 563 -12.18 -5.16 30.21
CA ILE A 563 -11.06 -6.05 30.52
C ILE A 563 -10.28 -6.46 29.28
N ARG A 564 -10.97 -6.75 28.18
CA ARG A 564 -10.32 -7.10 26.91
C ARG A 564 -9.48 -5.95 26.38
N GLU A 565 -10.01 -4.72 26.43
CA GLU A 565 -9.29 -3.53 25.97
C GLU A 565 -8.16 -3.14 26.95
N MET A 566 -8.35 -3.27 28.27
CA MET A 566 -7.27 -3.12 29.27
C MET A 566 -6.14 -4.10 29.04
N LYS A 567 -6.44 -5.40 28.86
CA LYS A 567 -5.44 -6.42 28.54
C LYS A 567 -4.71 -6.09 27.24
N SER A 568 -5.44 -5.59 26.23
CA SER A 568 -4.85 -5.12 24.97
C SER A 568 -3.85 -3.98 25.23
N GLY A 569 -4.21 -2.99 26.05
CA GLY A 569 -3.35 -1.89 26.47
C GLY A 569 -2.10 -2.32 27.23
N ALA A 570 -2.25 -3.24 28.19
CA ALA A 570 -1.13 -3.80 28.96
C ALA A 570 -0.13 -4.54 28.06
N ILE A 571 -0.62 -5.38 27.14
CA ILE A 571 0.23 -6.09 26.17
C ILE A 571 0.94 -5.10 25.24
N CYS A 572 0.24 -4.02 24.86
CA CYS A 572 0.81 -2.95 24.06
C CYS A 572 1.99 -2.27 24.79
N ALA A 573 1.79 -1.87 26.05
CA ALA A 573 2.83 -1.30 26.89
C ALA A 573 4.02 -2.26 27.10
N ALA A 574 3.76 -3.57 27.22
CA ALA A 574 4.80 -4.59 27.31
C ALA A 574 5.70 -4.68 26.08
N VAL A 575 5.10 -4.61 24.89
CA VAL A 575 5.85 -4.58 23.64
C VAL A 575 6.68 -3.30 23.53
N GLU A 576 6.12 -2.16 23.97
CA GLU A 576 6.82 -0.87 23.98
C GLU A 576 8.01 -0.86 24.93
N ALA A 577 7.86 -1.41 26.13
CA ALA A 577 8.95 -1.54 27.12
C ALA A 577 10.11 -2.40 26.60
N GLN A 578 9.85 -3.43 25.79
CA GLN A 578 10.89 -4.25 25.16
C GLN A 578 11.67 -3.52 24.04
N ARG A 579 11.12 -2.43 23.50
CA ARG A 579 11.70 -1.72 22.34
C ARG A 579 12.63 -0.58 22.73
N ILE A 580 12.39 0.05 23.85
CA ILE A 580 13.30 1.05 24.40
C ILE A 580 14.41 0.23 25.08
N PRO A 581 15.63 0.12 24.50
CA PRO A 581 16.73 -0.43 25.28
C PRO A 581 16.86 0.50 26.48
N LEU A 582 16.50 0.00 27.66
CA LEU A 582 16.92 0.60 28.91
C LEU A 582 18.44 0.70 28.80
N LYS A 583 18.95 1.87 28.41
CA LYS A 583 20.33 2.24 28.73
C LYS A 583 20.41 1.96 30.22
N SER A 584 21.23 0.98 30.59
CA SER A 584 21.41 0.55 31.96
C SER A 584 21.86 1.77 32.76
N PHE A 585 20.90 2.48 33.35
CA PHE A 585 21.17 3.37 34.45
C PHE A 585 21.43 2.45 35.64
N SER A 586 22.69 2.05 35.77
CA SER A 586 23.24 1.49 37.00
C SER A 586 23.30 2.60 38.05
N SER A 587 22.14 2.97 38.59
CA SER A 587 22.03 3.58 39.91
C SER A 587 20.61 3.33 40.37
N GLY A 588 20.44 2.69 41.52
CA GLY A 588 19.15 2.35 42.10
C GLY A 588 18.33 3.58 42.49
N LYS A 589 17.75 4.25 41.50
CA LYS A 589 16.71 5.28 41.68
C LYS A 589 15.62 5.06 40.64
N VAL A 590 14.40 5.04 41.16
CA VAL A 590 13.13 4.79 40.49
C VAL A 590 12.93 5.77 39.32
N LEU A 591 12.35 5.26 38.25
CA LEU A 591 12.12 5.94 36.97
C LEU A 591 11.40 7.29 37.15
N VAL A 592 11.91 8.28 36.42
CA VAL A 592 11.43 9.66 36.26
C VAL A 592 10.09 9.71 35.53
N GLU A 593 9.14 10.47 36.06
CA GLU A 593 7.96 10.95 35.33
C GLU A 593 8.36 12.21 34.53
N TYR A 594 8.05 12.21 33.23
CA TYR A 594 8.24 13.37 32.36
C TYR A 594 6.98 14.21 32.41
N ASP A 595 6.98 15.27 33.22
CA ASP A 595 5.95 16.30 33.16
C ASP A 595 6.33 17.34 32.10
N CYS A 596 5.52 17.43 31.05
CA CYS A 596 5.58 18.53 30.10
C CYS A 596 4.66 19.65 30.58
N ASN A 597 5.22 20.66 31.24
CA ASN A 597 4.56 21.95 31.44
C ASN A 597 5.43 23.06 30.86
N GLU A 598 4.83 23.95 30.06
CA GLU A 598 5.52 25.10 29.46
C GLU A 598 5.95 26.09 30.55
N ASN A 599 7.20 26.52 30.47
CA ASN A 599 7.79 27.64 31.21
C ASN A 599 8.17 27.40 32.69
N ASN A 600 9.03 26.41 32.94
CA ASN A 600 10.26 26.56 33.76
C ASN A 600 10.86 25.18 34.09
N GLU A 601 12.07 24.91 33.63
CA GLU A 601 12.82 23.71 34.01
C GLU A 601 13.28 23.84 35.47
N LYS A 602 12.62 23.11 36.38
CA LYS A 602 13.11 22.88 37.74
C LYS A 602 13.08 21.40 38.06
N ILE A 603 14.27 20.80 38.18
CA ILE A 603 14.46 19.41 38.56
C ILE A 603 14.26 19.29 40.08
N SER A 604 13.13 18.74 40.51
CA SER A 604 12.91 18.36 41.91
C SER A 604 13.02 16.85 42.09
N TYR A 605 13.93 16.42 42.98
CA TYR A 605 14.05 15.04 43.42
C TYR A 605 13.01 14.77 44.52
N ILE A 606 12.14 13.77 44.33
CA ILE A 606 11.19 13.35 45.36
C ILE A 606 11.86 12.34 46.29
N ASN A 607 11.93 12.70 47.57
CA ASN A 607 12.20 11.78 48.68
C ASN A 607 10.87 11.13 49.09
N SER A 608 10.89 9.83 49.38
CA SER A 608 9.71 8.95 49.38
C SER A 608 8.76 9.10 50.59
N LYS A 609 8.25 10.30 50.90
CA LYS A 609 7.21 10.39 51.94
C LYS A 609 6.15 11.50 51.87
N GLU A 610 6.18 12.41 50.91
CA GLU A 610 5.11 13.42 50.80
C GLU A 610 4.76 13.71 49.33
N ASN A 611 3.47 13.52 49.02
CA ASN A 611 2.66 14.11 47.92
C ASN A 611 1.76 13.07 47.25
N ILE A 612 0.66 12.74 47.94
CA ILE A 612 -0.60 12.32 47.35
C ILE A 612 -1.43 13.60 47.28
N ASN A 613 -1.43 14.31 46.14
CA ASN A 613 -2.42 15.33 45.77
C ASN A 613 -2.08 15.94 44.40
N THR A 614 -2.27 15.18 43.31
CA THR A 614 -2.33 15.73 41.95
C THR A 614 -3.11 14.79 41.05
N PHE A 615 -4.43 14.94 41.02
CA PHE A 615 -5.32 14.23 40.07
C PHE A 615 -6.51 15.08 39.59
N ASN A 616 -6.43 16.42 39.72
CA ASN A 616 -7.54 17.33 39.38
C ASN A 616 -7.22 18.37 38.29
N GLU A 617 -6.06 18.36 37.64
CA GLU A 617 -5.75 19.30 36.55
C GLU A 617 -5.39 18.58 35.25
N ILE A 618 -6.37 17.91 34.64
CA ILE A 618 -6.35 17.61 33.20
C ILE A 618 -7.77 17.79 32.67
N ASN A 619 -8.19 19.05 32.58
CA ASN A 619 -9.30 19.44 31.72
C ASN A 619 -9.17 20.92 31.40
N ASP A 620 -8.31 21.25 30.43
CA ASP A 620 -8.63 22.23 29.39
C ASP A 620 -7.48 22.33 28.37
N LYS A 621 -7.86 22.72 27.15
CA LYS A 621 -7.02 23.07 25.97
C LYS A 621 -6.76 21.96 24.97
N ASN A 622 -7.73 21.82 24.06
CA ASN A 622 -7.46 21.60 22.64
C ASN A 622 -7.01 22.94 22.03
N GLU A 623 -5.81 23.02 21.46
CA GLU A 623 -5.54 23.56 20.12
C GLU A 623 -4.02 23.59 19.83
N GLU A 624 -3.70 23.31 18.56
CA GLU A 624 -2.45 23.51 17.82
C GLU A 624 -1.08 23.17 18.43
N TYR A 625 -0.31 22.33 17.72
CA TYR A 625 1.04 22.74 17.25
C TYR A 625 1.53 21.83 16.13
N SER A 626 1.80 22.46 14.99
CA SER A 626 2.69 22.03 13.93
C SER A 626 4.03 22.72 14.14
N ASP A 627 5.10 21.94 14.32
CA ASP A 627 6.46 22.20 13.81
C ASP A 627 7.48 21.42 14.62
N ILE A 628 7.96 20.32 14.04
CA ILE A 628 9.24 19.73 14.43
C ILE A 628 10.02 19.49 13.14
N LYS A 629 11.05 20.32 12.92
CA LYS A 629 12.10 20.12 11.91
C LYS A 629 12.74 18.76 12.14
N PHE A 630 12.45 17.80 11.26
CA PHE A 630 13.08 16.49 11.27
C PHE A 630 14.36 16.51 10.43
N SER A 631 15.47 16.13 11.06
CA SER A 631 16.73 15.88 10.33
C SER A 631 16.55 14.64 9.43
N LEU A 632 16.82 14.85 8.14
CA LEU A 632 16.57 13.90 7.05
C LEU A 632 17.41 12.60 7.13
N LEU A 633 18.41 12.56 8.02
CA LEU A 633 19.48 11.55 8.03
C LEU A 633 19.32 10.44 9.10
N GLN A 634 18.42 10.62 10.07
CA GLN A 634 18.21 9.63 11.14
C GLN A 634 17.61 8.29 10.66
N PRO A 635 16.72 8.25 9.66
CA PRO A 635 16.15 6.98 9.16
C PRO A 635 17.14 6.13 8.37
N LEU A 636 18.04 6.75 7.59
CA LEU A 636 19.09 6.06 6.84
C LEU A 636 20.08 5.35 7.78
N ARG A 637 20.42 5.99 8.91
CA ARG A 637 21.27 5.41 9.96
C ARG A 637 20.65 4.17 10.62
N ASN A 638 19.32 4.12 10.74
CA ASN A 638 18.61 2.95 11.27
C ASN A 638 18.49 1.80 10.25
N LEU A 639 18.46 2.11 8.95
CA LEU A 639 18.49 1.10 7.89
C LEU A 639 19.89 0.46 7.76
N PHE A 640 20.95 1.27 7.81
CA PHE A 640 22.33 0.77 7.77
C PHE A 640 22.72 -0.05 9.01
N SER A 641 22.26 0.34 10.21
CA SER A 641 22.51 -0.45 11.43
C SER A 641 21.78 -1.81 11.44
N PHE A 642 20.66 -1.91 10.72
CA PHE A 642 19.95 -3.18 10.51
C PHE A 642 20.68 -4.13 9.55
N ILE A 643 21.41 -3.58 8.57
CA ILE A 643 22.26 -4.37 7.64
C ILE A 643 23.54 -4.84 8.36
N GLN A 644 24.18 -3.96 9.16
CA GLN A 644 25.38 -4.30 9.94
C GLN A 644 25.14 -5.38 11.01
N ARG A 645 23.94 -5.44 11.62
CA ARG A 645 23.62 -6.49 12.62
C ARG A 645 23.48 -7.89 12.02
N LYS A 646 23.38 -8.03 10.69
CA LYS A 646 23.30 -9.34 10.03
C LYS A 646 24.65 -9.92 9.62
N THR A 647 25.71 -9.12 9.53
CA THR A 647 27.05 -9.58 9.18
C THR A 647 27.87 -10.08 10.38
N ILE A 648 27.39 -9.91 11.62
CA ILE A 648 28.12 -10.33 12.83
C ILE A 648 27.72 -11.72 13.36
N TYR A 649 26.64 -12.33 12.85
CA TYR A 649 26.30 -13.74 13.14
C TYR A 649 26.73 -14.67 12.01
N LYS A 650 28.04 -14.69 11.74
CA LYS A 650 28.74 -15.80 11.09
C LYS A 650 30.24 -15.71 11.42
N LYS A 651 30.56 -16.02 12.68
CA LYS A 651 31.82 -16.65 13.08
C LYS A 651 31.54 -17.50 14.30
#